data_AF-A0A2K3J7B2-F1
#
_entry.id   AF-A0A2K3J7B2-F1
#
_cell.length_a   1.000
_cell.length_b   1.000
_cell.length_c   1.000
_cell.angle_alpha   90.00
_cell.angle_beta   90.00
_cell.angle_gamma   90.00
#
_symmetry.space_group_name_H-M   'P 1'
#
loop_
_entity.id
_entity.type
_entity.pdbx_description
1 polymer ?
#
loop_
_entity_poly.entity_id
_entity_poly.type
_entity_poly.pdbx_seq_one_letter_code
_entity_poly.pdbx_strand_id
1 'polypeptide(L)'
;MSRADTKKIVLILTMLLIITSTMNVIGQITNNSYEEVIIKDDIENNLDTMQIINNDDLEIYKQEIVNECGICGEENLGYPVMTDMPPESERPMNKMISTPKATIDRDDLPSQFSWKDYNGDWTTPVKDQAYPVYCGSCYIFGTWAAFEAAINIASGYPTTDIDLSEQYGLSCINAGCNGCGGGWGSTMIENIVSTATGSSGNGINGVPLESCMPYTATDYIPCDDKCPDWDYHTDPILDPDDILWQIADWGWTSAFNYNNPNDWVTIKSWLMTYGPLAVTMAWDNGIQNFVDTYHNPTDVYQVDSSGSTNHIILLCGWVDDDSILNGGYWILKNSHGTVQGYGGFCNLAYGCNRLASSECSWIIAEEWPEEEQGEGPVNPVEAVFSNFDYNTEDGAKCPHPDEIIDFQDESRGPVVLWNWDFDGDGEWDISGMGHHQQNPEWTYDSEGTYQVTLEVWGSGGLSNRLTKTVQVKDIWPPVAVSKPDYYGGKDNEIYFDGRYSYDPDGSITSYIWDFNGDGTIDSTQPYYTYTYPDQNGEYEATLTVYDQEGASNTVTIPVKIDKTVPPVTKVIAGCVDQAQDLWFNSKVMVELQSTDWSGLSRFNYKIDNGDWQQKYCQGELDYSFSFYIKTPGVHNIQYYAKDIIGNIESTKTSSIGIDVNNPTMNCVLKGDKNTEGVYITPVEITINANDAESGVKTITYKIDTGDWIEYTAPFTINQGGSHIVNIFVIDKAGNTVNDAFTVKLEYGPSIPKISGPSSGKPNNEYTFSFTSYDPENNQVAYYVDWGDGTNTGWSSYVNSGKTLSYKHTWTEEKSYTIKAKAKDSNGAESDWATQTISLPKTKYFMFQRFLNNFPVLQKLLSLAFFQKLIKI
;
A
#
# COMPACT_ATOMS: atom_id res chain seq x y z
N MET A 1 22.50 -41.13 -65.41
CA MET A 1 23.62 -40.18 -65.28
C MET A 1 23.76 -39.80 -63.81
N SER A 2 24.96 -39.46 -63.37
CA SER A 2 25.55 -39.45 -62.02
C SER A 2 24.66 -39.47 -60.76
N ARG A 3 25.12 -40.24 -59.77
CA ARG A 3 24.52 -40.61 -58.49
C ARG A 3 24.54 -39.47 -57.43
N ALA A 4 24.32 -38.22 -57.83
CA ALA A 4 24.31 -37.04 -56.94
C ALA A 4 22.98 -36.25 -56.94
N ASP A 5 22.09 -36.45 -57.92
CA ASP A 5 20.86 -35.63 -58.05
C ASP A 5 19.55 -36.31 -57.61
N THR A 6 19.62 -37.50 -57.00
CA THR A 6 18.42 -38.25 -56.57
C THR A 6 18.03 -38.01 -55.10
N LYS A 7 18.87 -37.34 -54.30
CA LYS A 7 18.57 -37.04 -52.87
C LYS A 7 17.91 -35.67 -52.61
N LYS A 8 17.88 -34.75 -53.59
CA LYS A 8 17.22 -33.44 -53.46
C LYS A 8 15.73 -33.44 -53.83
N ILE A 9 15.25 -34.42 -54.60
CA ILE A 9 13.85 -34.48 -55.05
C ILE A 9 12.94 -35.21 -54.04
N VAL A 10 13.47 -36.11 -53.21
CA VAL A 10 12.68 -36.83 -52.19
C VAL A 10 12.42 -35.95 -50.94
N LEU A 11 13.31 -35.01 -50.62
CA LEU A 11 13.13 -34.11 -49.47
C LEU A 11 12.07 -33.02 -49.73
N ILE A 12 11.99 -32.52 -50.97
CA ILE A 12 11.01 -31.48 -51.38
C ILE A 12 9.59 -32.06 -51.51
N LEU A 13 9.43 -33.32 -51.92
CA LEU A 13 8.13 -33.99 -52.01
C LEU A 13 7.56 -34.43 -50.64
N THR A 14 8.39 -34.54 -49.60
CA THR A 14 7.92 -34.91 -48.25
C THR A 14 7.49 -33.67 -47.44
N MET A 15 8.07 -32.49 -47.70
CA MET A 15 7.66 -31.22 -47.09
C MET A 15 6.35 -30.64 -47.70
N LEU A 16 6.07 -30.88 -48.98
CA LEU A 16 4.85 -30.41 -49.64
C LEU A 16 3.57 -31.23 -49.30
N LEU A 17 3.73 -32.42 -48.72
CA LEU A 17 2.63 -33.28 -48.28
C LEU A 17 2.19 -33.04 -46.82
N ILE A 18 2.99 -32.32 -46.03
CA ILE A 18 2.65 -31.93 -44.65
C ILE A 18 1.96 -30.55 -44.63
N ILE A 19 2.31 -29.66 -45.56
CA ILE A 19 1.75 -28.29 -45.65
C ILE A 19 0.33 -28.25 -46.29
N THR A 20 -0.18 -29.36 -46.84
CA THR A 20 -1.51 -29.42 -47.50
C THR A 20 -2.61 -30.13 -46.69
N SER A 21 -2.47 -30.29 -45.36
CA SER A 21 -3.51 -30.91 -44.53
C SER A 21 -4.11 -30.06 -43.41
N THR A 22 -3.74 -28.77 -43.27
CA THR A 22 -4.30 -27.90 -42.21
C THR A 22 -4.63 -26.47 -42.68
N MET A 23 -5.13 -26.32 -43.91
CA MET A 23 -5.85 -25.10 -44.32
C MET A 23 -7.13 -25.46 -45.06
N ASN A 24 -8.18 -25.77 -44.31
CA ASN A 24 -9.54 -25.43 -44.71
C ASN A 24 -10.47 -25.46 -43.48
N VAL A 25 -11.28 -24.41 -43.39
CA VAL A 25 -12.40 -24.16 -42.46
C VAL A 25 -12.06 -23.30 -41.23
N ILE A 26 -11.90 -21.99 -41.48
CA ILE A 26 -12.42 -20.97 -40.57
C ILE A 26 -13.71 -20.44 -41.20
N GLY A 27 -14.82 -20.71 -40.52
CA GLY A 27 -16.15 -20.27 -40.87
C GLY A 27 -17.07 -20.42 -39.67
N GLN A 28 -17.03 -19.42 -38.78
CA GLN A 28 -18.09 -19.02 -37.84
C GLN A 28 -18.52 -19.98 -36.69
N ILE A 29 -18.42 -19.43 -35.47
CA ILE A 29 -19.39 -19.50 -34.33
C ILE A 29 -19.15 -20.55 -33.20
N THR A 30 -18.78 -19.98 -32.03
CA THR A 30 -19.18 -20.25 -30.62
C THR A 30 -18.51 -21.30 -29.71
N ASN A 31 -18.14 -20.77 -28.52
CA ASN A 31 -18.28 -21.27 -27.14
C ASN A 31 -17.37 -22.38 -26.55
N ASN A 32 -16.71 -21.98 -25.44
CA ASN A 32 -16.36 -22.71 -24.21
C ASN A 32 -15.72 -24.10 -24.33
N SER A 33 -14.51 -24.26 -23.78
CA SER A 33 -14.21 -24.90 -22.47
C SER A 33 -12.76 -25.39 -22.39
N TYR A 34 -12.20 -25.25 -21.18
CA TYR A 34 -10.89 -25.70 -20.72
C TYR A 34 -10.66 -27.20 -20.90
N GLU A 35 -9.43 -27.60 -21.27
CA GLU A 35 -8.78 -28.84 -20.79
C GLU A 35 -7.24 -28.76 -20.97
N GLU A 36 -6.52 -29.00 -19.87
CA GLU A 36 -5.06 -29.17 -19.80
C GLU A 36 -4.57 -30.39 -20.59
N VAL A 37 -3.40 -30.27 -21.25
CA VAL A 37 -2.53 -31.43 -21.52
C VAL A 37 -1.08 -31.09 -21.18
N ILE A 38 -0.59 -31.82 -20.18
CA ILE A 38 0.78 -31.90 -19.66
C ILE A 38 1.73 -32.46 -20.73
N ILE A 39 2.89 -31.82 -20.94
CA ILE A 39 4.14 -32.52 -21.28
C ILE A 39 5.26 -31.96 -20.41
N LYS A 40 5.50 -32.69 -19.31
CA LYS A 40 6.73 -32.68 -18.52
C LYS A 40 7.67 -33.75 -19.10
N ASP A 41 8.97 -33.53 -18.92
CA ASP A 41 10.10 -34.46 -19.15
C ASP A 41 10.80 -34.34 -20.51
N ASP A 42 11.72 -33.36 -20.64
CA ASP A 42 13.01 -33.57 -21.35
C ASP A 42 14.09 -32.47 -21.14
N ILE A 43 14.03 -31.63 -20.09
CA ILE A 43 15.06 -30.58 -19.82
C ILE A 43 15.67 -30.74 -18.42
N GLU A 44 16.16 -31.93 -18.06
CA GLU A 44 16.77 -32.17 -16.73
C GLU A 44 18.20 -32.73 -16.76
N ASN A 45 18.94 -32.67 -17.88
CA ASN A 45 20.26 -33.33 -17.93
C ASN A 45 21.44 -32.59 -18.59
N ASN A 46 21.44 -31.25 -18.73
CA ASN A 46 22.67 -30.53 -19.15
C ASN A 46 22.72 -29.04 -18.70
N LEU A 47 22.91 -28.76 -17.41
CA LEU A 47 23.14 -27.38 -16.92
C LEU A 47 24.42 -27.20 -16.07
N ASP A 48 25.42 -28.06 -16.22
CA ASP A 48 26.75 -27.86 -15.59
C ASP A 48 27.82 -27.31 -16.55
N THR A 49 27.45 -26.89 -17.77
CA THR A 49 28.37 -26.21 -18.69
C THR A 49 27.66 -25.14 -19.53
N MET A 50 27.39 -23.97 -18.93
CA MET A 50 27.32 -22.70 -19.67
C MET A 50 27.90 -21.57 -18.83
N GLN A 51 29.18 -21.29 -19.07
CA GLN A 51 29.77 -19.98 -18.88
C GLN A 51 29.33 -19.08 -20.06
N ILE A 52 29.01 -17.82 -19.74
CA ILE A 52 28.76 -16.69 -20.65
C ILE A 52 27.48 -16.83 -21.49
N ILE A 53 26.38 -16.26 -20.97
CA ILE A 53 25.22 -15.88 -21.78
C ILE A 53 25.45 -14.43 -22.22
N ASN A 54 25.52 -14.19 -23.52
CA ASN A 54 25.51 -12.86 -24.11
C ASN A 54 24.13 -12.22 -23.90
N ASN A 55 24.09 -10.88 -23.83
CA ASN A 55 22.89 -10.06 -23.67
C ASN A 55 21.75 -10.30 -24.70
N ASP A 56 21.98 -11.12 -25.74
CA ASP A 56 21.01 -11.37 -26.81
C ASP A 56 19.93 -12.41 -26.44
N ASP A 57 20.14 -13.26 -25.41
CA ASP A 57 19.17 -14.30 -25.04
C ASP A 57 18.08 -13.81 -24.06
N LEU A 58 18.25 -12.63 -23.46
CA LEU A 58 17.23 -11.99 -22.60
C LEU A 58 16.09 -11.35 -23.42
N GLU A 59 16.37 -11.00 -24.67
CA GLU A 59 15.40 -10.46 -25.65
C GLU A 59 14.41 -11.53 -26.12
N ILE A 60 14.84 -12.80 -26.21
CA ILE A 60 13.97 -13.90 -26.68
C ILE A 60 12.91 -14.25 -25.63
N TYR A 61 13.21 -14.12 -24.33
CA TYR A 61 12.26 -14.43 -23.25
C TYR A 61 11.17 -13.35 -23.08
N LYS A 62 11.47 -12.09 -23.44
CA LYS A 62 10.45 -11.01 -23.50
C LYS A 62 9.45 -11.24 -24.62
N GLN A 63 9.85 -11.90 -25.71
CA GLN A 63 8.98 -12.14 -26.86
C GLN A 63 7.93 -13.24 -26.63
N GLU A 64 8.17 -14.19 -25.73
CA GLU A 64 7.24 -15.32 -25.51
C GLU A 64 6.06 -14.98 -24.58
N ILE A 65 6.21 -14.03 -23.64
CA ILE A 65 5.10 -13.58 -22.77
C ILE A 65 4.08 -12.69 -23.51
N VAL A 66 4.47 -12.07 -24.62
CA VAL A 66 3.59 -11.21 -25.43
C VAL A 66 2.53 -12.01 -26.21
N ASN A 67 2.72 -13.32 -26.41
CA ASN A 67 1.89 -14.10 -27.35
C ASN A 67 0.69 -14.85 -26.74
N GLU A 68 0.46 -14.80 -25.41
CA GLU A 68 -0.72 -15.47 -24.79
C GLU A 68 -1.87 -14.54 -24.38
N CYS A 69 -1.70 -13.21 -24.48
CA CYS A 69 -2.81 -12.27 -24.30
C CYS A 69 -3.47 -11.94 -25.65
N GLY A 70 -4.30 -12.85 -26.13
CA GLY A 70 -5.16 -12.61 -27.28
C GLY A 70 -6.22 -11.54 -26.97
N ILE A 71 -5.86 -10.27 -27.16
CA ILE A 71 -6.62 -9.09 -27.65
C ILE A 71 -5.68 -7.90 -27.43
N CYS A 72 -4.75 -7.67 -28.36
CA CYS A 72 -4.18 -6.37 -28.75
C CYS A 72 -3.48 -6.61 -30.08
N GLY A 73 -3.84 -5.83 -31.10
CA GLY A 73 -3.27 -5.98 -32.44
C GLY A 73 -1.77 -5.71 -32.42
N GLU A 74 -1.05 -6.47 -33.25
CA GLU A 74 0.32 -6.18 -33.65
C GLU A 74 0.37 -4.78 -34.29
N GLU A 75 0.70 -3.75 -33.50
CA GLU A 75 1.34 -2.47 -33.87
C GLU A 75 1.40 -1.59 -32.60
N ASN A 76 2.60 -1.31 -32.10
CA ASN A 76 2.96 -0.58 -30.85
C ASN A 76 2.95 -1.37 -29.53
N LEU A 77 4.06 -2.04 -29.22
CA LEU A 77 4.51 -2.14 -27.82
C LEU A 77 4.93 -0.73 -27.39
N GLY A 78 3.96 0.11 -27.04
CA GLY A 78 4.12 1.54 -26.80
C GLY A 78 4.76 1.84 -25.45
N TYR A 79 5.74 2.73 -25.45
CA TYR A 79 6.32 3.36 -24.25
C TYR A 79 5.23 4.04 -23.41
N PRO A 80 5.37 4.17 -22.08
CA PRO A 80 4.39 4.82 -21.19
C PRO A 80 4.25 6.32 -21.42
N VAL A 81 3.74 6.68 -22.59
CA VAL A 81 3.44 8.03 -23.06
C VAL A 81 1.92 8.17 -23.23
N MET A 82 1.44 9.39 -23.41
CA MET A 82 0.00 9.59 -23.68
C MET A 82 -0.36 9.00 -25.04
N THR A 83 -1.49 8.29 -25.11
CA THR A 83 -1.98 7.72 -26.37
C THR A 83 -2.42 8.80 -27.36
N ASP A 84 -3.01 9.89 -26.85
CA ASP A 84 -3.33 11.11 -27.60
C ASP A 84 -3.35 12.30 -26.63
N MET A 85 -2.77 13.44 -27.02
CA MET A 85 -2.99 14.70 -26.32
C MET A 85 -4.45 15.14 -26.53
N PRO A 86 -5.22 15.49 -25.47
CA PRO A 86 -6.56 16.02 -25.63
C PRO A 86 -6.59 17.30 -26.49
N PRO A 87 -7.71 17.65 -27.14
CA PRO A 87 -7.83 18.87 -27.92
C PRO A 87 -7.42 20.13 -27.13
N GLU A 88 -6.66 21.03 -27.75
CA GLU A 88 -6.19 22.26 -27.08
C GLU A 88 -7.33 23.16 -26.54
N SER A 89 -8.54 23.01 -27.07
CA SER A 89 -9.75 23.71 -26.61
C SER A 89 -10.20 23.32 -25.21
N GLU A 90 -9.69 22.22 -24.66
CA GLU A 90 -10.02 21.73 -23.31
C GLU A 90 -9.11 22.34 -22.23
N ARG A 91 -8.17 23.22 -22.61
CA ARG A 91 -7.26 23.89 -21.69
C ARG A 91 -7.84 25.18 -21.08
N PRO A 92 -7.48 25.50 -19.83
CA PRO A 92 -7.99 26.68 -19.13
C PRO A 92 -7.36 28.00 -19.64
N MET A 93 -8.19 28.93 -20.13
CA MET A 93 -7.70 30.20 -20.69
C MET A 93 -7.47 31.32 -19.65
N ASN A 94 -8.02 31.19 -18.44
CA ASN A 94 -7.98 32.19 -17.37
C ASN A 94 -6.56 32.42 -16.78
N LYS A 95 -5.71 31.40 -16.82
CA LYS A 95 -4.32 31.43 -16.32
C LYS A 95 -3.26 31.24 -17.42
N MET A 96 -3.68 31.31 -18.69
CA MET A 96 -2.79 31.20 -19.84
C MET A 96 -2.03 32.51 -20.09
N ILE A 97 -0.70 32.43 -20.09
CA ILE A 97 0.21 33.52 -20.40
C ILE A 97 0.49 33.50 -21.91
N SER A 98 -0.17 34.37 -22.66
CA SER A 98 -0.05 34.45 -24.13
C SER A 98 1.25 35.09 -24.63
N THR A 99 1.97 35.80 -23.77
CA THR A 99 3.27 36.40 -24.07
C THR A 99 4.18 36.22 -22.86
N PRO A 100 4.81 35.03 -22.73
CA PRO A 100 5.71 34.77 -21.62
C PRO A 100 6.89 35.73 -21.71
N LYS A 101 7.34 36.20 -20.54
CA LYS A 101 8.48 37.11 -20.41
C LYS A 101 9.38 36.57 -19.33
N ALA A 102 10.67 36.73 -19.56
CA ALA A 102 11.66 36.41 -18.56
C ALA A 102 11.41 37.26 -17.30
N THR A 103 11.43 36.61 -16.14
CA THR A 103 11.32 37.24 -14.82
C THR A 103 12.67 37.70 -14.30
N ILE A 104 13.74 37.10 -14.83
CA ILE A 104 15.15 37.39 -14.57
C ILE A 104 15.77 37.75 -15.92
N ASP A 105 16.61 38.79 -15.97
CA ASP A 105 17.27 39.15 -17.22
C ASP A 105 18.22 38.04 -17.67
N ARG A 106 18.45 37.93 -18.98
CA ARG A 106 19.33 36.91 -19.56
C ARG A 106 20.70 36.87 -18.90
N ASP A 107 21.23 38.07 -18.68
CA ASP A 107 22.59 38.25 -18.20
C ASP A 107 22.72 37.92 -16.70
N ASP A 108 21.60 37.81 -15.98
CA ASP A 108 21.54 37.46 -14.55
C ASP A 108 21.32 35.95 -14.31
N LEU A 109 21.07 35.16 -15.37
CA LEU A 109 20.90 33.72 -15.26
C LEU A 109 22.26 33.02 -15.15
N PRO A 110 22.45 32.10 -14.18
CA PRO A 110 23.70 31.34 -14.09
C PRO A 110 23.84 30.37 -15.27
N SER A 111 25.08 30.03 -15.60
CA SER A 111 25.39 29.02 -16.62
C SER A 111 24.81 27.65 -16.28
N GLN A 112 24.70 27.31 -15.00
CA GLN A 112 24.05 26.09 -14.53
C GLN A 112 23.21 26.33 -13.29
N PHE A 113 22.11 25.59 -13.20
CA PHE A 113 21.24 25.58 -12.03
C PHE A 113 20.41 24.31 -12.02
N SER A 114 20.20 23.71 -10.86
CA SER A 114 19.26 22.60 -10.72
C SER A 114 18.67 22.53 -9.33
N TRP A 115 17.34 22.43 -9.25
CA TRP A 115 16.62 22.20 -8.00
C TRP A 115 16.94 20.84 -7.36
N LYS A 116 17.56 19.93 -8.11
CA LYS A 116 18.00 18.63 -7.61
C LYS A 116 19.21 18.71 -6.67
N ASP A 117 19.95 19.80 -6.70
CA ASP A 117 21.25 19.97 -6.03
C ASP A 117 21.52 21.43 -5.61
N TYR A 118 20.47 22.20 -5.37
CA TYR A 118 20.54 23.60 -4.92
C TYR A 118 20.53 23.69 -3.39
N ASN A 119 21.66 23.40 -2.73
CA ASN A 119 21.78 23.29 -1.27
C ASN A 119 20.86 22.22 -0.65
N GLY A 120 20.52 21.20 -1.43
CA GLY A 120 19.57 20.16 -1.13
C GLY A 120 18.90 19.66 -2.41
N ASP A 121 18.28 18.49 -2.34
CA ASP A 121 17.42 18.00 -3.41
C ASP A 121 16.00 18.46 -3.12
N TRP A 122 15.51 19.48 -3.82
CA TRP A 122 14.14 19.99 -3.67
C TRP A 122 13.15 19.21 -4.51
N THR A 123 13.62 18.21 -5.27
CA THR A 123 12.78 17.28 -6.00
C THR A 123 12.45 16.08 -5.11
N THR A 124 11.25 15.53 -5.27
CA THR A 124 10.83 14.30 -4.58
C THR A 124 11.40 13.05 -5.24
N PRO A 125 11.26 11.85 -4.64
CA PRO A 125 11.66 10.61 -5.28
C PRO A 125 11.04 10.40 -6.67
N VAL A 126 11.75 9.66 -7.53
CA VAL A 126 11.24 9.27 -8.86
C VAL A 126 10.17 8.20 -8.72
N LYS A 127 9.05 8.39 -9.42
CA LYS A 127 7.91 7.47 -9.45
C LYS A 127 7.79 6.75 -10.81
N ASP A 128 6.93 5.74 -10.88
CA ASP A 128 6.71 4.92 -12.09
C ASP A 128 5.22 4.83 -12.46
N GLN A 129 4.83 5.55 -13.51
CA GLN A 129 3.47 5.56 -14.06
C GLN A 129 3.10 4.27 -14.82
N ALA A 130 4.08 3.41 -15.15
CA ALA A 130 3.88 2.22 -15.97
C ALA A 130 3.71 0.95 -15.13
N TYR A 131 3.77 1.07 -13.81
CA TYR A 131 3.65 -0.01 -12.86
C TYR A 131 2.39 0.17 -11.98
N PRO A 132 1.59 -0.89 -11.73
CA PRO A 132 1.78 -2.29 -12.15
C PRO A 132 1.26 -2.62 -13.56
N VAL A 133 0.55 -1.69 -14.20
CA VAL A 133 0.00 -1.81 -15.56
C VAL A 133 0.27 -0.49 -16.29
N TYR A 134 0.36 -0.54 -17.61
CA TYR A 134 0.52 0.66 -18.44
C TYR A 134 -0.61 1.69 -18.21
N CYS A 135 -0.23 2.93 -17.90
CA CYS A 135 -1.14 4.07 -17.88
C CYS A 135 -0.45 5.33 -18.42
N GLY A 136 -1.10 6.04 -19.35
CA GLY A 136 -0.62 7.30 -19.93
C GLY A 136 -0.84 8.51 -19.01
N SER A 137 -0.50 8.39 -17.73
CA SER A 137 -0.76 9.39 -16.69
C SER A 137 0.40 10.35 -16.44
N CYS A 138 1.37 10.49 -17.35
CA CYS A 138 2.51 11.41 -17.20
C CYS A 138 2.09 12.85 -16.91
N TYR A 139 0.90 13.28 -17.37
CA TYR A 139 0.34 14.59 -17.09
C TYR A 139 -0.02 14.82 -15.63
N ILE A 140 -0.28 13.75 -14.87
CA ILE A 140 -0.48 13.79 -13.42
C ILE A 140 0.89 13.78 -12.75
N PHE A 141 1.72 12.78 -13.04
CA PHE A 141 3.05 12.61 -12.42
C PHE A 141 3.96 13.82 -12.62
N GLY A 142 4.06 14.36 -13.84
CA GLY A 142 4.88 15.54 -14.11
C GLY A 142 4.36 16.81 -13.42
N THR A 143 3.04 16.91 -13.24
CA THR A 143 2.41 18.04 -12.54
C THR A 143 2.55 17.92 -11.03
N TRP A 144 2.36 16.73 -10.46
CA TRP A 144 2.58 16.46 -9.03
C TRP A 144 4.03 16.55 -8.62
N ALA A 145 4.96 16.10 -9.45
CA ALA A 145 6.37 16.31 -9.20
C ALA A 145 6.73 17.82 -9.14
N ALA A 146 6.05 18.68 -9.91
CA ALA A 146 6.23 20.13 -9.81
C ALA A 146 5.57 20.71 -8.55
N PHE A 147 4.39 20.21 -8.18
CA PHE A 147 3.69 20.69 -6.99
C PHE A 147 4.39 20.26 -5.70
N GLU A 148 4.83 19.01 -5.60
CA GLU A 148 5.64 18.49 -4.50
C GLU A 148 6.92 19.31 -4.29
N ALA A 149 7.64 19.60 -5.37
CA ALA A 149 8.82 20.45 -5.28
C ALA A 149 8.48 21.88 -4.84
N ALA A 150 7.36 22.43 -5.31
CA ALA A 150 6.88 23.74 -4.87
C ALA A 150 6.53 23.74 -3.37
N ILE A 151 6.01 22.64 -2.82
CA ILE A 151 5.75 22.51 -1.38
C ILE A 151 7.07 22.46 -0.61
N ASN A 152 8.06 21.68 -1.05
CA ASN A 152 9.38 21.66 -0.42
C ASN A 152 9.99 23.07 -0.40
N ILE A 153 9.92 23.80 -1.51
CA ILE A 153 10.38 25.19 -1.62
C ILE A 153 9.64 26.12 -0.66
N ALA A 154 8.30 26.09 -0.64
CA ALA A 154 7.49 26.91 0.25
C ALA A 154 7.70 26.59 1.74
N SER A 155 8.03 25.34 2.05
CA SER A 155 8.34 24.91 3.42
C SER A 155 9.74 25.32 3.88
N GLY A 156 10.65 25.60 2.95
CA GLY A 156 12.07 25.83 3.24
C GLY A 156 12.87 24.56 3.56
N TYR A 157 12.29 23.36 3.43
CA TYR A 157 12.93 22.08 3.72
C TYR A 157 13.04 21.20 2.46
N PRO A 158 14.24 21.00 1.90
CA PRO A 158 14.41 20.17 0.72
C PRO A 158 14.15 18.68 0.98
N THR A 159 14.33 18.20 2.22
CA THR A 159 14.28 16.77 2.55
C THR A 159 12.89 16.22 2.90
N THR A 160 11.82 16.99 2.71
CA THR A 160 10.47 16.51 2.99
C THR A 160 10.06 15.53 1.89
N ASP A 161 9.81 14.27 2.27
CA ASP A 161 9.37 13.22 1.36
C ASP A 161 7.85 13.29 1.16
N ILE A 162 7.42 14.27 0.38
CA ILE A 162 6.01 14.49 0.07
C ILE A 162 5.63 13.61 -1.11
N ASP A 163 4.67 12.72 -0.90
CA ASP A 163 4.16 11.82 -1.92
C ASP A 163 2.67 12.13 -2.13
N LEU A 164 2.34 12.93 -3.15
CA LEU A 164 0.95 13.28 -3.49
C LEU A 164 0.30 12.17 -4.30
N SER A 165 -1.00 11.94 -4.08
CA SER A 165 -1.72 10.86 -4.76
C SER A 165 -1.96 11.12 -6.25
N GLU A 166 -1.32 10.33 -7.12
CA GLU A 166 -1.64 10.32 -8.55
C GLU A 166 -2.96 9.62 -8.85
N GLN A 167 -3.34 8.59 -8.08
CA GLN A 167 -4.62 7.91 -8.28
C GLN A 167 -5.79 8.86 -8.01
N TYR A 168 -5.64 9.75 -7.02
CA TYR A 168 -6.60 10.81 -6.78
C TYR A 168 -6.72 11.73 -7.99
N GLY A 169 -5.59 12.12 -8.58
CA GLY A 169 -5.54 12.81 -9.87
C GLY A 169 -6.35 12.10 -10.95
N LEU A 170 -6.18 10.78 -11.07
CA LEU A 170 -6.79 9.96 -12.11
C LEU A 170 -8.29 9.75 -11.90
N SER A 171 -8.69 9.49 -10.65
CA SER A 171 -10.04 9.06 -10.28
C SER A 171 -10.98 10.23 -9.98
N CYS A 172 -10.47 11.33 -9.41
CA CYS A 172 -11.28 12.41 -8.87
C CYS A 172 -11.28 13.68 -9.72
N ILE A 173 -10.28 13.89 -10.58
CA ILE A 173 -10.10 15.14 -11.33
C ILE A 173 -10.35 14.85 -12.82
N ASN A 174 -11.61 14.99 -13.27
CA ASN A 174 -12.04 14.60 -14.62
C ASN A 174 -12.77 15.72 -15.38
N ALA A 175 -12.05 16.80 -15.71
CA ALA A 175 -12.52 17.81 -16.66
C ALA A 175 -11.52 18.01 -17.79
N GLY A 176 -11.57 17.13 -18.80
CA GLY A 176 -10.78 17.24 -20.03
C GLY A 176 -9.53 16.36 -20.09
N CYS A 177 -9.42 15.38 -19.18
CA CYS A 177 -8.36 14.37 -19.20
C CYS A 177 -9.01 13.00 -19.44
N ASN A 178 -8.42 12.20 -20.33
CA ASN A 178 -8.94 10.88 -20.73
C ASN A 178 -8.46 9.76 -19.80
N GLY A 179 -8.25 10.05 -18.51
CA GLY A 179 -7.68 9.09 -17.57
C GLY A 179 -6.28 8.62 -18.01
N CYS A 180 -6.09 7.31 -18.14
CA CYS A 180 -4.87 6.71 -18.69
C CYS A 180 -4.66 6.99 -20.19
N GLY A 181 -5.63 7.61 -20.87
CA GLY A 181 -5.52 8.05 -22.27
C GLY A 181 -4.70 9.33 -22.46
N GLY A 182 -4.42 10.08 -21.39
CA GLY A 182 -3.65 11.32 -21.43
C GLY A 182 -4.44 12.56 -21.01
N GLY A 183 -3.73 13.66 -20.75
CA GLY A 183 -4.26 14.87 -20.16
C GLY A 183 -3.31 16.05 -20.25
N TRP A 184 -3.76 17.21 -19.79
CA TRP A 184 -2.96 18.44 -19.72
C TRP A 184 -2.67 18.81 -18.26
N GLY A 185 -1.44 19.20 -17.95
CA GLY A 185 -1.06 19.59 -16.59
C GLY A 185 -1.80 20.86 -16.13
N SER A 186 -1.95 21.84 -17.03
CA SER A 186 -2.69 23.08 -16.80
C SER A 186 -4.15 22.82 -16.43
N THR A 187 -4.77 21.85 -17.09
CA THR A 187 -6.14 21.41 -16.79
C THR A 187 -6.22 20.72 -15.43
N MET A 188 -5.23 19.90 -15.06
CA MET A 188 -5.15 19.34 -13.70
C MET A 188 -5.11 20.48 -12.67
N ILE A 189 -4.16 21.39 -12.79
CA ILE A 189 -3.97 22.49 -11.83
C ILE A 189 -5.25 23.34 -11.70
N GLU A 190 -5.89 23.74 -12.81
CA GLU A 190 -7.16 24.49 -12.76
C GLU A 190 -8.24 23.70 -12.01
N ASN A 191 -8.41 22.41 -12.30
CA ASN A 191 -9.48 21.63 -11.68
C ASN A 191 -9.28 21.43 -10.18
N ILE A 192 -8.03 21.30 -9.71
CA ILE A 192 -7.68 21.24 -8.29
C ILE A 192 -7.89 22.57 -7.59
N VAL A 193 -7.50 23.68 -8.21
CA VAL A 193 -7.69 25.03 -7.63
C VAL A 193 -9.15 25.47 -7.71
N SER A 194 -9.90 24.98 -8.70
CA SER A 194 -11.30 25.34 -8.87
C SER A 194 -12.13 24.76 -7.72
N THR A 195 -12.69 25.63 -6.88
CA THR A 195 -13.63 25.23 -5.81
C THR A 195 -14.99 24.74 -6.36
N ALA A 196 -15.04 24.27 -7.61
CA ALA A 196 -16.22 23.76 -8.26
C ALA A 196 -16.45 22.30 -7.82
N THR A 197 -17.66 21.94 -7.43
CA THR A 197 -18.03 20.56 -7.05
C THR A 197 -18.48 19.76 -8.27
N GLY A 198 -17.91 18.58 -8.54
CA GLY A 198 -18.41 17.63 -9.55
C GLY A 198 -17.29 16.94 -10.34
N SER A 199 -17.56 16.46 -11.56
CA SER A 199 -16.51 15.84 -12.40
C SER A 199 -15.36 16.81 -12.73
N SER A 200 -15.60 18.12 -12.66
CA SER A 200 -14.62 19.15 -12.98
C SER A 200 -13.80 19.69 -11.79
N GLY A 201 -13.98 19.14 -10.59
CA GLY A 201 -13.29 19.61 -9.39
C GLY A 201 -13.80 18.94 -8.13
N ASN A 202 -12.91 18.79 -7.15
CA ASN A 202 -13.16 18.19 -5.85
C ASN A 202 -13.74 19.18 -4.82
N GLY A 203 -13.92 20.45 -5.20
CA GLY A 203 -14.49 21.49 -4.35
C GLY A 203 -13.54 22.11 -3.32
N ILE A 204 -12.29 21.64 -3.25
CA ILE A 204 -11.26 22.10 -2.29
C ILE A 204 -9.90 22.17 -2.97
N ASN A 205 -9.15 23.23 -2.69
CA ASN A 205 -7.79 23.38 -3.19
C ASN A 205 -6.87 22.37 -2.52
N GLY A 206 -6.15 21.56 -3.31
CA GLY A 206 -5.13 20.66 -2.81
C GLY A 206 -5.31 19.20 -3.22
N VAL A 207 -4.32 18.40 -2.83
CA VAL A 207 -4.18 16.99 -3.21
C VAL A 207 -3.80 16.19 -1.96
N PRO A 208 -4.52 15.11 -1.66
CA PRO A 208 -4.15 14.27 -0.52
C PRO A 208 -2.86 13.51 -0.81
N LEU A 209 -2.21 13.03 0.25
CA LEU A 209 -1.05 12.15 0.14
C LEU A 209 -1.40 10.82 -0.53
N GLU A 210 -0.41 10.15 -1.10
CA GLU A 210 -0.50 8.84 -1.77
C GLU A 210 -1.10 7.75 -0.87
N SER A 211 -0.85 7.84 0.45
CA SER A 211 -1.46 6.97 1.47
C SER A 211 -3.00 7.01 1.46
N CYS A 212 -3.60 8.13 1.05
CA CYS A 212 -5.05 8.30 0.98
C CYS A 212 -5.67 7.53 -0.19
N MET A 213 -4.98 7.48 -1.33
CA MET A 213 -5.46 6.80 -2.53
C MET A 213 -4.28 6.29 -3.36
N PRO A 214 -3.78 5.08 -3.08
CA PRO A 214 -2.59 4.57 -3.74
C PRO A 214 -2.76 4.35 -5.24
N TYR A 215 -1.71 4.63 -6.01
CA TYR A 215 -1.61 4.45 -7.45
C TYR A 215 -1.76 2.99 -7.87
N THR A 216 -2.69 2.76 -8.79
CA THR A 216 -2.98 1.43 -9.36
C THR A 216 -2.86 1.39 -10.87
N ALA A 217 -2.50 2.52 -11.50
CA ALA A 217 -2.36 2.67 -12.95
C ALA A 217 -3.63 2.28 -13.73
N THR A 218 -4.81 2.65 -13.21
CA THR A 218 -6.08 2.33 -13.87
C THR A 218 -7.18 3.37 -13.65
N ASP A 219 -7.99 3.57 -14.68
CA ASP A 219 -9.21 4.39 -14.66
C ASP A 219 -10.39 3.76 -13.92
N TYR A 220 -10.25 2.51 -13.46
CA TYR A 220 -11.35 1.75 -12.87
C TYR A 220 -11.53 1.99 -11.37
N ILE A 221 -10.62 2.69 -10.70
CA ILE A 221 -10.78 3.05 -9.29
C ILE A 221 -11.73 4.25 -9.19
N PRO A 222 -12.89 4.12 -8.52
CA PRO A 222 -13.80 5.24 -8.32
C PRO A 222 -13.21 6.30 -7.39
N CYS A 223 -13.54 7.58 -7.61
CA CYS A 223 -13.17 8.65 -6.68
C CYS A 223 -13.70 8.44 -5.25
N ASP A 224 -14.76 7.64 -5.09
CA ASP A 224 -15.34 7.33 -3.78
C ASP A 224 -14.41 6.47 -2.90
N ASP A 225 -13.38 5.86 -3.47
CA ASP A 225 -12.41 5.02 -2.75
C ASP A 225 -11.29 5.82 -2.04
N LYS A 226 -11.26 7.15 -2.20
CA LYS A 226 -10.35 8.02 -1.42
C LYS A 226 -10.61 7.87 0.08
N CYS A 227 -9.57 8.08 0.88
CA CYS A 227 -9.64 7.97 2.33
C CYS A 227 -10.76 8.83 2.95
N PRO A 228 -11.33 8.39 4.10
CA PRO A 228 -12.21 9.25 4.91
C PRO A 228 -11.48 10.53 5.32
N ASP A 229 -12.19 11.65 5.42
CA ASP A 229 -11.66 12.95 5.86
C ASP A 229 -10.49 13.49 5.00
N TRP A 230 -10.34 13.03 3.75
CA TRP A 230 -9.34 13.50 2.78
C TRP A 230 -9.31 15.04 2.57
N ASP A 231 -10.42 15.72 2.89
CA ASP A 231 -10.62 17.17 2.78
C ASP A 231 -10.36 17.92 4.10
N TYR A 232 -9.85 17.22 5.11
CA TYR A 232 -9.53 17.76 6.41
C TYR A 232 -8.11 18.34 6.42
N HIS A 233 -7.96 19.53 7.03
CA HIS A 233 -6.66 20.17 7.24
C HIS A 233 -6.41 20.24 8.75
N THR A 234 -5.37 19.56 9.24
CA THR A 234 -4.93 19.66 10.63
C THR A 234 -3.61 20.41 10.77
N ASP A 235 -3.27 20.74 12.02
CA ASP A 235 -1.96 21.28 12.39
C ASP A 235 -0.89 20.18 12.16
N PRO A 236 0.13 20.41 11.32
CA PRO A 236 1.23 19.48 11.04
C PRO A 236 1.94 18.95 12.29
N ILE A 237 1.92 19.72 13.38
CA ILE A 237 2.54 19.35 14.66
C ILE A 237 1.72 18.27 15.37
N LEU A 238 0.40 18.22 15.11
CA LEU A 238 -0.53 17.28 15.72
C LEU A 238 -0.74 16.03 14.85
N ASP A 239 -0.73 16.18 13.52
CA ASP A 239 -0.88 15.07 12.57
C ASP A 239 -0.18 15.36 11.23
N PRO A 240 1.10 14.98 11.08
CA PRO A 240 1.87 15.27 9.86
C PRO A 240 1.41 14.49 8.63
N ASP A 241 0.63 13.43 8.81
CA ASP A 241 0.13 12.56 7.73
C ASP A 241 -1.23 13.04 7.17
N ASP A 242 -1.83 14.08 7.77
CA ASP A 242 -3.19 14.57 7.49
C ASP A 242 -3.18 16.03 6.99
N ILE A 243 -2.09 16.42 6.30
CA ILE A 243 -1.88 17.75 5.71
C ILE A 243 -2.33 17.75 4.26
N LEU A 244 -3.39 18.50 3.95
CA LEU A 244 -3.77 18.82 2.58
C LEU A 244 -3.06 20.11 2.10
N TRP A 245 -2.02 19.97 1.29
CA TRP A 245 -1.24 21.09 0.75
C TRP A 245 -2.00 21.82 -0.37
N GLN A 246 -1.98 23.15 -0.33
CA GLN A 246 -2.75 24.00 -1.25
C GLN A 246 -1.86 24.72 -2.27
N ILE A 247 -2.40 24.94 -3.48
CA ILE A 247 -1.76 25.74 -4.53
C ILE A 247 -2.14 27.21 -4.32
N ALA A 248 -1.17 28.07 -4.02
CA ALA A 248 -1.40 29.50 -3.80
C ALA A 248 -1.53 30.28 -5.11
N ASP A 249 -0.66 30.00 -6.07
CA ASP A 249 -0.75 30.58 -7.41
C ASP A 249 -0.19 29.63 -8.46
N TRP A 250 -0.60 29.82 -9.71
CA TRP A 250 -0.13 29.02 -10.82
C TRP A 250 -0.39 29.74 -12.14
N GLY A 251 0.29 29.28 -13.18
CA GLY A 251 0.09 29.75 -14.53
C GLY A 251 0.75 28.83 -15.54
N TRP A 252 0.42 29.05 -16.82
CA TRP A 252 0.96 28.21 -17.88
C TRP A 252 1.04 28.95 -19.20
N THR A 253 1.85 28.45 -20.13
CA THR A 253 1.92 28.96 -21.50
C THR A 253 2.09 27.84 -22.52
N SER A 254 1.63 28.09 -23.75
CA SER A 254 1.95 27.31 -24.95
C SER A 254 2.62 28.15 -26.02
N ALA A 255 3.15 29.32 -25.65
CA ALA A 255 3.71 30.29 -26.59
C ALA A 255 5.21 30.10 -26.81
N PHE A 256 5.87 29.21 -26.04
CA PHE A 256 7.29 28.96 -26.20
C PHE A 256 7.58 28.26 -27.52
N ASN A 257 8.52 28.82 -28.27
CA ASN A 257 9.15 28.13 -29.36
C ASN A 257 10.38 27.40 -28.82
N TYR A 258 10.31 26.08 -28.73
CA TYR A 258 11.39 25.25 -28.20
C TYR A 258 12.73 25.45 -28.93
N ASN A 259 12.74 25.97 -30.17
CA ASN A 259 13.95 26.26 -30.95
C ASN A 259 14.40 27.72 -30.89
N ASN A 260 13.84 28.51 -29.98
CA ASN A 260 14.17 29.94 -29.82
C ASN A 260 14.98 30.16 -28.53
N PRO A 261 16.25 30.59 -28.63
CA PRO A 261 17.07 30.87 -27.45
C PRO A 261 16.50 31.92 -26.49
N ASN A 262 15.67 32.85 -26.98
CA ASN A 262 15.00 33.83 -26.11
C ASN A 262 13.96 33.17 -25.19
N ASP A 263 13.34 32.08 -25.66
CA ASP A 263 12.36 31.33 -24.88
C ASP A 263 13.08 30.44 -23.86
N TRP A 264 14.27 29.90 -24.17
CA TRP A 264 15.10 29.18 -23.19
C TRP A 264 15.45 30.06 -21.99
N VAL A 265 15.83 31.30 -22.24
CA VAL A 265 16.07 32.31 -21.18
C VAL A 265 14.83 32.54 -20.34
N THR A 266 13.67 32.64 -20.97
CA THR A 266 12.41 32.80 -20.24
C THR A 266 12.10 31.57 -19.39
N ILE A 267 12.29 30.36 -19.93
CA ILE A 267 12.10 29.09 -19.21
C ILE A 267 13.05 29.01 -18.00
N LYS A 268 14.35 29.29 -18.17
CA LYS A 268 15.34 29.32 -17.09
C LYS A 268 14.93 30.31 -15.98
N SER A 269 14.50 31.50 -16.37
CA SER A 269 14.05 32.51 -15.41
C SER A 269 12.83 32.06 -14.61
N TRP A 270 11.87 31.42 -15.28
CA TRP A 270 10.67 30.88 -14.62
C TRP A 270 11.03 29.74 -13.68
N LEU A 271 11.98 28.88 -14.08
CA LEU A 271 12.43 27.78 -13.24
C LEU A 271 13.09 28.26 -11.94
N MET A 272 13.87 29.34 -11.98
CA MET A 272 14.42 29.95 -10.76
C MET A 272 13.37 30.71 -9.94
N THR A 273 12.38 31.32 -10.60
CA THR A 273 11.39 32.18 -9.92
C THR A 273 10.28 31.38 -9.26
N TYR A 274 9.83 30.32 -9.93
CA TYR A 274 8.64 29.57 -9.54
C TYR A 274 8.94 28.12 -9.10
N GLY A 275 10.18 27.67 -9.17
CA GLY A 275 10.54 26.27 -8.90
C GLY A 275 10.53 25.39 -10.16
N PRO A 276 10.67 24.06 -10.00
CA PRO A 276 10.59 23.10 -11.09
C PRO A 276 9.30 23.24 -11.91
N LEU A 277 9.41 23.08 -13.24
CA LEU A 277 8.31 23.35 -14.18
C LEU A 277 7.76 22.03 -14.76
N ALA A 278 6.43 21.88 -14.80
CA ALA A 278 5.80 20.80 -15.54
C ALA A 278 5.76 21.17 -17.02
N VAL A 279 6.46 20.42 -17.87
CA VAL A 279 6.63 20.75 -19.29
C VAL A 279 6.30 19.58 -20.20
N THR A 280 5.71 19.89 -21.34
CA THR A 280 5.46 18.89 -22.40
C THR A 280 6.70 18.66 -23.25
N MET A 281 6.86 17.46 -23.78
CA MET A 281 7.84 17.15 -24.81
C MET A 281 7.35 16.07 -25.77
N ALA A 282 8.03 15.93 -26.90
CA ALA A 282 7.93 14.79 -27.79
C ALA A 282 8.83 13.67 -27.26
N TRP A 283 8.21 12.56 -26.89
CA TRP A 283 8.88 11.34 -26.44
C TRP A 283 8.74 10.27 -27.51
N ASP A 284 9.86 9.96 -28.16
CA ASP A 284 9.95 8.97 -29.22
C ASP A 284 10.92 7.83 -28.86
N ASN A 285 11.04 6.85 -29.75
CA ASN A 285 11.93 5.71 -29.54
C ASN A 285 13.39 6.13 -29.36
N GLY A 286 13.81 7.27 -29.90
CA GLY A 286 15.18 7.74 -29.81
C GLY A 286 15.54 8.12 -28.38
N ILE A 287 14.72 9.00 -27.77
CA ILE A 287 14.94 9.39 -26.38
C ILE A 287 14.64 8.23 -25.41
N GLN A 288 13.67 7.36 -25.72
CA GLN A 288 13.48 6.16 -24.91
C GLN A 288 14.75 5.29 -24.92
N ASN A 289 15.23 4.90 -26.09
CA ASN A 289 16.41 4.03 -26.19
C ASN A 289 17.62 4.68 -25.52
N PHE A 290 17.71 6.01 -25.57
CA PHE A 290 18.75 6.74 -24.85
C PHE A 290 18.64 6.53 -23.34
N VAL A 291 17.49 6.78 -22.72
CA VAL A 291 17.34 6.60 -21.27
C VAL A 291 17.43 5.14 -20.84
N ASP A 292 17.10 4.19 -21.71
CA ASP A 292 17.27 2.75 -21.42
C ASP A 292 18.74 2.30 -21.51
N THR A 293 19.61 3.07 -22.15
CA THR A 293 21.00 2.69 -22.43
C THR A 293 22.02 3.49 -21.61
N TYR A 294 21.77 4.79 -21.40
CA TYR A 294 22.72 5.74 -20.84
C TYR A 294 22.29 6.15 -19.43
N HIS A 295 23.19 5.94 -18.47
CA HIS A 295 22.88 6.05 -17.03
C HIS A 295 23.83 6.99 -16.28
N ASN A 296 24.69 7.77 -16.97
CA ASN A 296 25.55 8.74 -16.31
C ASN A 296 24.88 10.12 -16.25
N PRO A 297 25.07 10.90 -15.17
CA PRO A 297 24.55 12.27 -15.06
C PRO A 297 25.06 13.26 -16.11
N THR A 298 26.15 12.91 -16.83
CA THR A 298 26.74 13.71 -17.91
C THR A 298 26.27 13.29 -19.29
N ASP A 299 25.49 12.21 -19.42
CA ASP A 299 24.98 11.77 -20.72
C ASP A 299 23.86 12.72 -21.17
N VAL A 300 23.92 13.19 -22.42
CA VAL A 300 22.96 14.16 -22.99
C VAL A 300 22.35 13.64 -24.29
N TYR A 301 21.02 13.63 -24.38
CA TYR A 301 20.31 13.34 -25.61
C TYR A 301 20.24 14.59 -26.50
N GLN A 302 20.74 14.49 -27.74
CA GLN A 302 20.96 15.64 -28.63
C GLN A 302 20.30 15.50 -30.00
N VAL A 303 19.28 14.64 -30.12
CA VAL A 303 18.57 14.40 -31.39
C VAL A 303 17.18 15.00 -31.28
N ASP A 304 16.84 15.95 -32.17
CA ASP A 304 15.48 16.53 -32.20
C ASP A 304 14.47 15.58 -32.83
N SER A 305 13.31 15.43 -32.17
CA SER A 305 12.19 14.63 -32.66
C SER A 305 11.37 15.36 -33.72
N SER A 306 10.94 14.64 -34.76
CA SER A 306 9.91 15.14 -35.69
C SER A 306 8.47 14.94 -35.19
N GLY A 307 8.27 14.24 -34.06
CA GLY A 307 6.97 13.92 -33.49
C GLY A 307 6.23 15.12 -32.88
N SER A 308 4.95 14.98 -32.61
CA SER A 308 4.19 15.90 -31.75
C SER A 308 4.52 15.64 -30.28
N THR A 309 4.26 16.62 -29.42
CA THR A 309 4.31 16.42 -27.96
C THR A 309 3.31 15.35 -27.54
N ASN A 310 3.74 14.44 -26.67
CA ASN A 310 2.96 13.28 -26.20
C ASN A 310 3.34 12.85 -24.77
N HIS A 311 4.20 13.61 -24.10
CA HIS A 311 4.67 13.31 -22.75
C HIS A 311 4.76 14.59 -21.92
N ILE A 312 4.56 14.49 -20.60
CA ILE A 312 4.78 15.57 -19.63
C ILE A 312 5.85 15.10 -18.65
N ILE A 313 6.82 15.97 -18.39
CA ILE A 313 8.00 15.69 -17.59
C ILE A 313 8.30 16.88 -16.68
N LEU A 314 9.02 16.64 -15.57
CA LEU A 314 9.46 17.71 -14.69
C LEU A 314 10.80 18.28 -15.18
N LEU A 315 10.82 19.57 -15.49
CA LEU A 315 12.05 20.33 -15.76
C LEU A 315 12.62 20.86 -14.46
N CYS A 316 13.81 20.38 -14.08
CA CYS A 316 14.43 20.61 -12.77
C CYS A 316 15.59 21.61 -12.82
N GLY A 317 16.22 21.78 -13.99
CA GLY A 317 17.42 22.59 -14.12
C GLY A 317 17.97 22.65 -15.53
N TRP A 318 19.16 23.23 -15.66
CA TRP A 318 19.90 23.35 -16.90
C TRP A 318 21.41 23.45 -16.67
N VAL A 319 22.18 23.20 -17.73
CA VAL A 319 23.62 23.42 -17.81
C VAL A 319 23.94 23.99 -19.18
N ASP A 320 24.58 25.16 -19.21
CA ASP A 320 25.15 25.79 -20.40
C ASP A 320 26.52 25.18 -20.68
N ASP A 321 26.64 24.59 -21.85
CA ASP A 321 27.83 23.87 -22.30
C ASP A 321 27.93 24.02 -23.82
N ASP A 322 28.89 24.84 -24.27
CA ASP A 322 29.13 25.12 -25.69
C ASP A 322 29.59 23.87 -26.48
N SER A 323 30.00 22.80 -25.80
CA SER A 323 30.34 21.52 -26.43
C SER A 323 29.09 20.68 -26.78
N ILE A 324 27.94 21.02 -26.21
CA ILE A 324 26.65 20.35 -26.42
C ILE A 324 25.84 21.10 -27.49
N LEU A 325 25.03 20.36 -28.25
CA LEU A 325 24.13 20.93 -29.24
C LEU A 325 23.33 22.09 -28.65
N ASN A 326 23.30 23.21 -29.38
CA ASN A 326 22.59 24.43 -29.01
C ASN A 326 23.07 25.11 -27.71
N GLY A 327 24.27 24.79 -27.23
CA GLY A 327 24.95 25.51 -26.15
C GLY A 327 24.55 25.09 -24.74
N GLY A 328 23.97 23.90 -24.58
CA GLY A 328 23.66 23.33 -23.27
C GLY A 328 22.49 22.35 -23.29
N TYR A 329 22.07 21.93 -22.10
CA TYR A 329 21.02 20.95 -21.90
C TYR A 329 20.15 21.23 -20.67
N TRP A 330 18.94 20.69 -20.72
CA TRP A 330 17.96 20.66 -19.64
C TRP A 330 18.13 19.41 -18.79
N ILE A 331 17.92 19.54 -17.48
CA ILE A 331 17.86 18.42 -16.52
C ILE A 331 16.40 18.08 -16.27
N LEU A 332 16.01 16.85 -16.58
CA LEU A 332 14.61 16.40 -16.56
C LEU A 332 14.45 15.21 -15.60
N LYS A 333 13.38 15.21 -14.80
CA LYS A 333 12.96 14.08 -13.96
C LYS A 333 11.77 13.38 -14.63
N ASN A 334 11.95 12.13 -15.02
CA ASN A 334 10.91 11.33 -15.67
C ASN A 334 10.08 10.53 -14.65
N SER A 335 8.96 9.96 -15.10
CA SER A 335 8.00 9.19 -14.31
C SER A 335 7.91 7.72 -14.72
N HIS A 336 9.03 7.14 -15.18
CA HIS A 336 9.11 5.74 -15.66
C HIS A 336 10.01 4.88 -14.75
N GLY A 337 10.12 5.25 -13.47
CA GLY A 337 10.94 4.57 -12.48
C GLY A 337 12.43 4.92 -12.54
N THR A 338 13.16 4.49 -11.51
CA THR A 338 14.57 4.86 -11.29
C THR A 338 15.56 4.15 -12.22
N VAL A 339 15.10 3.14 -12.97
CA VAL A 339 15.97 2.33 -13.84
C VAL A 339 16.31 3.02 -15.16
N GLN A 340 15.50 4.00 -15.57
CA GLN A 340 15.77 4.78 -16.78
C GLN A 340 16.68 5.97 -16.47
N GLY A 341 17.57 6.30 -17.40
CA GLY A 341 18.50 7.40 -17.28
C GLY A 341 19.40 7.25 -16.06
N TYR A 342 19.76 8.35 -15.42
CA TYR A 342 20.55 8.34 -14.18
C TYR A 342 19.63 8.45 -12.96
N GLY A 343 19.11 7.31 -12.48
CA GLY A 343 18.22 7.28 -11.32
C GLY A 343 16.83 7.87 -11.61
N GLY A 344 16.34 7.76 -12.85
CA GLY A 344 15.06 8.32 -13.31
C GLY A 344 15.14 9.71 -13.93
N PHE A 345 16.33 10.30 -13.97
CA PHE A 345 16.59 11.59 -14.59
C PHE A 345 17.23 11.41 -15.97
N CYS A 346 17.03 12.37 -16.86
CA CYS A 346 17.70 12.43 -18.16
C CYS A 346 18.03 13.87 -18.55
N ASN A 347 19.02 14.03 -19.43
CA ASN A 347 19.41 15.33 -19.95
C ASN A 347 19.04 15.47 -21.42
N LEU A 348 18.48 16.62 -21.79
CA LEU A 348 18.03 16.92 -23.14
C LEU A 348 18.66 18.22 -23.64
N ALA A 349 19.38 18.18 -24.75
CA ALA A 349 19.96 19.38 -25.34
C ALA A 349 18.90 20.45 -25.64
N TYR A 350 19.29 21.72 -25.55
CA TYR A 350 18.42 22.84 -25.92
C TYR A 350 17.91 22.66 -27.36
N GLY A 351 16.69 23.12 -27.65
CA GLY A 351 16.12 22.99 -29.00
C GLY A 351 15.78 21.56 -29.44
N CYS A 352 15.73 20.59 -28.52
CA CYS A 352 15.35 19.22 -28.86
C CYS A 352 13.96 18.86 -28.32
N ASN A 353 13.30 17.95 -29.03
CA ASN A 353 12.09 17.22 -28.64
C ASN A 353 10.93 18.12 -28.20
N ARG A 354 10.80 19.30 -28.81
CA ARG A 354 9.65 20.19 -28.58
C ARG A 354 9.43 20.58 -27.11
N LEU A 355 10.46 20.51 -26.27
CA LEU A 355 10.34 20.78 -24.83
C LEU A 355 9.64 22.13 -24.59
N ALA A 356 8.67 22.12 -23.67
CA ALA A 356 7.89 23.29 -23.24
C ALA A 356 7.04 23.97 -24.32
N SER A 357 7.00 23.46 -25.56
CA SER A 357 6.33 24.16 -26.67
C SER A 357 4.81 24.05 -26.68
N SER A 358 4.26 22.92 -26.23
CA SER A 358 2.80 22.75 -26.15
C SER A 358 2.25 23.22 -24.82
N GLU A 359 2.98 22.96 -23.74
CA GLU A 359 2.67 23.46 -22.41
C GLU A 359 3.93 23.56 -21.55
N CYS A 360 4.01 24.64 -20.79
CA CYS A 360 4.92 24.85 -19.68
C CYS A 360 4.14 25.52 -18.55
N SER A 361 4.03 24.82 -17.42
CA SER A 361 3.21 25.19 -16.28
C SER A 361 4.10 25.38 -15.04
N TRP A 362 3.81 26.41 -14.26
CA TRP A 362 4.46 26.68 -12.97
C TRP A 362 3.41 26.68 -11.85
N ILE A 363 3.83 26.28 -10.65
CA ILE A 363 2.99 26.12 -9.46
C ILE A 363 3.72 26.75 -8.28
N ILE A 364 3.00 27.56 -7.49
CA ILE A 364 3.44 28.10 -6.19
C ILE A 364 2.55 27.48 -5.12
N ALA A 365 3.14 26.82 -4.13
CA ALA A 365 2.43 26.29 -2.97
C ALA A 365 2.18 27.40 -1.92
N GLU A 366 1.15 27.24 -1.08
CA GLU A 366 0.87 28.18 0.00
C GLU A 366 1.96 28.13 1.09
N GLU A 367 2.53 29.30 1.42
CA GLU A 367 3.47 29.47 2.54
C GLU A 367 2.70 29.37 3.87
N TRP A 368 3.21 28.57 4.80
CA TRP A 368 2.60 28.43 6.12
C TRP A 368 2.95 29.65 7.02
N PRO A 369 2.02 30.16 7.84
CA PRO A 369 2.22 31.42 8.56
C PRO A 369 3.46 31.42 9.47
N GLU A 370 4.29 32.46 9.29
CA GLU A 370 5.61 32.71 9.90
C GLU A 370 5.70 32.70 11.44
N GLU A 371 4.62 32.50 12.21
CA GLU A 371 4.69 32.71 13.67
C GLU A 371 5.54 31.70 14.44
N GLU A 372 6.03 30.61 13.82
CA GLU A 372 6.92 29.63 14.46
C GLU A 372 8.23 29.32 13.70
N GLN A 373 8.61 30.09 12.68
CA GLN A 373 9.84 29.82 11.91
C GLN A 373 10.88 30.92 12.10
N GLY A 374 11.99 30.57 12.75
CA GLY A 374 13.13 31.47 12.95
C GLY A 374 13.78 31.86 11.61
N GLU A 375 14.14 33.14 11.49
CA GLU A 375 14.82 33.82 10.37
C GLU A 375 15.17 32.95 9.15
N GLY A 376 14.19 32.78 8.26
CA GLY A 376 14.37 32.28 6.88
C GLY A 376 14.70 33.41 5.90
N PRO A 377 15.31 33.11 4.74
CA PRO A 377 15.87 34.10 3.82
C PRO A 377 14.81 34.90 3.03
N VAL A 378 15.16 36.15 2.72
CA VAL A 378 14.29 37.18 2.13
C VAL A 378 14.18 37.04 0.60
N ASN A 379 13.02 37.44 0.07
CA ASN A 379 12.56 37.48 -1.33
C ASN A 379 13.66 37.72 -2.42
N PRO A 380 13.81 36.84 -3.44
CA PRO A 380 14.98 36.82 -4.36
C PRO A 380 15.15 37.94 -5.39
N VAL A 381 14.16 38.83 -5.62
CA VAL A 381 14.10 39.61 -6.88
C VAL A 381 15.02 40.85 -6.94
N GLU A 382 15.61 41.29 -5.81
CA GLU A 382 16.58 42.42 -5.79
C GLU A 382 17.95 42.06 -5.20
N ALA A 383 18.17 40.81 -4.79
CA ALA A 383 19.40 40.39 -4.15
C ALA A 383 20.52 40.13 -5.18
N VAL A 384 21.68 40.73 -4.95
CA VAL A 384 22.94 40.34 -5.61
C VAL A 384 23.70 39.35 -4.72
N PHE A 385 24.46 38.45 -5.31
CA PHE A 385 25.29 37.48 -4.59
C PHE A 385 26.69 37.49 -5.19
N SER A 386 27.69 37.96 -4.44
CA SER A 386 29.08 37.95 -4.90
C SER A 386 29.60 36.52 -4.98
N ASN A 387 30.23 36.17 -6.09
CA ASN A 387 31.02 34.96 -6.26
C ASN A 387 32.13 35.20 -7.29
N PHE A 388 33.23 34.45 -7.19
CA PHE A 388 34.32 34.52 -8.16
C PHE A 388 35.19 33.27 -8.16
N ASP A 389 35.84 32.99 -9.28
CA ASP A 389 36.88 31.98 -9.40
C ASP A 389 38.22 32.62 -9.81
N TYR A 390 39.29 31.85 -9.80
CA TYR A 390 40.60 32.31 -10.28
C TYR A 390 41.39 31.17 -10.92
N ASN A 391 42.19 31.49 -11.94
CA ASN A 391 43.13 30.57 -12.58
C ASN A 391 44.43 31.31 -12.92
N THR A 392 45.52 30.58 -13.11
CA THR A 392 46.77 31.05 -13.73
C THR A 392 46.66 31.08 -15.26
N GLU A 393 47.62 31.70 -15.96
CA GLU A 393 47.63 31.78 -17.45
C GLU A 393 47.55 30.40 -18.14
N ASP A 394 48.04 29.35 -17.50
CA ASP A 394 47.99 27.96 -18.00
C ASP A 394 46.70 27.20 -17.61
N GLY A 395 45.77 27.88 -16.93
CA GLY A 395 44.48 27.34 -16.50
C GLY A 395 44.55 26.50 -15.22
N ALA A 396 45.66 26.53 -14.49
CA ALA A 396 45.80 25.83 -13.22
C ALA A 396 45.28 26.67 -12.04
N LYS A 397 44.93 25.99 -10.93
CA LYS A 397 44.53 26.64 -9.67
C LYS A 397 45.63 26.62 -8.63
N CYS A 398 46.87 26.69 -9.09
CA CYS A 398 48.07 26.55 -8.28
C CYS A 398 49.07 27.68 -8.54
N PRO A 399 48.71 28.95 -8.24
CA PRO A 399 49.57 30.08 -8.56
C PRO A 399 50.88 30.10 -7.77
N HIS A 400 51.94 30.53 -8.45
CA HIS A 400 53.26 30.80 -7.89
C HIS A 400 53.48 32.31 -7.67
N PRO A 401 54.47 32.71 -6.85
CA PRO A 401 54.86 34.11 -6.72
C PRO A 401 55.25 34.72 -8.08
N ASP A 402 54.90 35.99 -8.28
CA ASP A 402 55.06 36.78 -9.51
C ASP A 402 54.26 36.27 -10.73
N GLU A 403 53.38 35.28 -10.56
CA GLU A 403 52.49 34.79 -11.61
C GLU A 403 51.21 35.64 -11.70
N ILE A 404 50.74 35.85 -12.93
CA ILE A 404 49.46 36.53 -13.19
C ILE A 404 48.32 35.55 -12.89
N ILE A 405 47.41 36.00 -12.04
CA ILE A 405 46.19 35.31 -11.67
C ILE A 405 45.02 36.06 -12.31
N ASP A 406 44.27 35.34 -13.13
CA ASP A 406 43.06 35.82 -13.77
C ASP A 406 41.87 35.54 -12.86
N PHE A 407 41.32 36.59 -12.24
CA PHE A 407 40.10 36.49 -11.46
C PHE A 407 38.88 36.62 -12.36
N GLN A 408 37.95 35.69 -12.19
CA GLN A 408 36.73 35.59 -12.97
C GLN A 408 35.53 35.79 -12.05
N ASP A 409 34.79 36.86 -12.26
CA ASP A 409 33.54 37.11 -11.55
C ASP A 409 32.48 36.05 -11.91
N GLU A 410 31.89 35.46 -10.88
CA GLU A 410 30.79 34.49 -10.97
C GLU A 410 29.55 34.98 -10.19
N SER A 411 29.52 36.27 -9.86
CA SER A 411 28.46 36.88 -9.06
C SER A 411 27.11 36.82 -9.77
N ARG A 412 26.03 36.69 -8.99
CA ARG A 412 24.66 36.52 -9.48
C ARG A 412 23.78 37.72 -9.13
N GLY A 413 22.71 37.91 -9.90
CA GLY A 413 21.81 39.07 -9.78
C GLY A 413 22.32 40.29 -10.56
N PRO A 414 21.57 41.41 -10.57
CA PRO A 414 21.80 42.55 -11.46
C PRO A 414 22.97 43.43 -11.01
N VAL A 415 24.19 42.88 -11.02
CA VAL A 415 25.43 43.53 -10.59
C VAL A 415 25.82 44.64 -11.56
N VAL A 416 26.10 45.83 -11.02
CA VAL A 416 26.49 47.03 -11.78
C VAL A 416 27.85 47.57 -11.37
N LEU A 417 28.43 47.10 -10.26
CA LEU A 417 29.70 47.59 -9.73
C LEU A 417 30.41 46.48 -8.93
N TRP A 418 31.71 46.35 -9.17
CA TRP A 418 32.61 45.40 -8.53
C TRP A 418 33.68 46.15 -7.75
N ASN A 419 33.89 45.72 -6.51
CA ASN A 419 34.98 46.15 -5.66
C ASN A 419 35.79 44.92 -5.26
N TRP A 420 37.07 44.93 -5.58
CA TRP A 420 38.02 43.90 -5.22
C TRP A 420 39.03 44.44 -4.21
N ASP A 421 39.29 43.64 -3.20
CA ASP A 421 40.35 43.78 -2.21
C ASP A 421 41.12 42.46 -2.25
N PHE A 422 42.33 42.47 -2.83
CA PHE A 422 43.15 41.29 -3.06
C PHE A 422 44.09 40.99 -1.90
N ASP A 423 44.50 42.01 -1.15
CA ASP A 423 45.42 41.83 -0.02
C ASP A 423 44.72 41.71 1.34
N GLY A 424 43.41 41.96 1.39
CA GLY A 424 42.56 41.83 2.56
C GLY A 424 42.75 42.95 3.58
N ASP A 425 43.33 44.09 3.18
CA ASP A 425 43.60 45.22 4.08
C ASP A 425 42.34 46.08 4.38
N GLY A 426 41.25 45.82 3.65
CA GLY A 426 39.97 46.51 3.78
C GLY A 426 39.85 47.78 2.94
N GLU A 427 40.87 48.13 2.15
CA GLU A 427 40.81 49.10 1.05
C GLU A 427 40.54 48.38 -0.28
N TRP A 428 39.84 49.06 -1.20
CA TRP A 428 39.53 48.48 -2.50
C TRP A 428 40.68 48.73 -3.47
N ASP A 429 41.42 47.68 -3.84
CA ASP A 429 42.46 47.70 -4.87
C ASP A 429 41.90 48.07 -6.24
N ILE A 430 40.74 47.50 -6.57
CA ILE A 430 40.02 47.74 -7.82
C ILE A 430 38.56 48.05 -7.50
N SER A 431 38.07 49.19 -7.98
CA SER A 431 36.67 49.58 -7.84
C SER A 431 36.19 50.25 -9.11
N GLY A 432 35.05 49.82 -9.63
CA GLY A 432 34.41 50.52 -10.74
C GLY A 432 33.41 49.69 -11.53
N MET A 433 33.00 50.27 -12.66
CA MET A 433 32.06 49.65 -13.60
C MET A 433 32.82 49.29 -14.88
N GLY A 434 32.70 48.05 -15.35
CA GLY A 434 33.27 47.62 -16.64
C GLY A 434 34.00 46.28 -16.59
N HIS A 435 34.27 45.71 -17.76
CA HIS A 435 34.83 44.36 -17.92
C HIS A 435 36.19 44.16 -17.23
N HIS A 436 37.05 45.18 -17.20
CA HIS A 436 38.36 45.10 -16.52
C HIS A 436 38.25 45.15 -14.98
N GLN A 437 37.10 45.57 -14.45
CA GLN A 437 36.80 45.57 -13.03
C GLN A 437 35.98 44.33 -12.63
N GLN A 438 35.26 43.75 -13.59
CA GLN A 438 34.56 42.48 -13.43
C GLN A 438 35.56 41.31 -13.37
N ASN A 439 36.48 41.22 -14.33
CA ASN A 439 37.48 40.15 -14.41
C ASN A 439 38.90 40.75 -14.37
N PRO A 440 39.39 41.14 -13.19
CA PRO A 440 40.72 41.71 -13.04
C PRO A 440 41.83 40.65 -13.06
N GLU A 441 43.02 41.10 -13.45
CA GLU A 441 44.26 40.34 -13.33
C GLU A 441 45.03 40.85 -12.10
N TRP A 442 45.61 39.95 -11.30
CA TRP A 442 46.40 40.32 -10.12
C TRP A 442 47.63 39.41 -9.94
N THR A 443 48.69 39.93 -9.33
CA THR A 443 49.95 39.20 -9.07
C THR A 443 50.34 39.34 -7.61
N TYR A 444 50.77 38.25 -6.98
CA TYR A 444 51.34 38.27 -5.62
C TYR A 444 52.84 38.04 -5.68
N ASP A 445 53.63 38.92 -5.05
CA ASP A 445 55.10 38.90 -5.10
C ASP A 445 55.76 37.91 -4.11
N SER A 446 54.95 37.24 -3.30
CA SER A 446 55.40 36.37 -2.22
C SER A 446 54.49 35.17 -2.04
N GLU A 447 55.04 34.07 -1.50
CA GLU A 447 54.21 32.95 -1.06
C GLU A 447 53.32 33.39 0.10
N GLY A 448 52.08 32.92 0.11
CA GLY A 448 51.11 33.43 1.06
C GLY A 448 49.71 32.85 0.94
N THR A 449 48.89 33.22 1.91
CA THR A 449 47.45 32.97 1.90
C THR A 449 46.77 34.31 1.90
N TYR A 450 46.16 34.66 0.78
CA TYR A 450 45.53 35.96 0.54
C TYR A 450 44.02 35.84 0.66
N GLN A 451 43.40 36.79 1.35
CA GLN A 451 41.94 36.84 1.51
C GLN A 451 41.37 37.79 0.48
N VAL A 452 41.00 37.26 -0.68
CA VAL A 452 40.45 38.06 -1.77
C VAL A 452 38.98 38.29 -1.51
N THR A 453 38.60 39.54 -1.39
CA THR A 453 37.22 39.97 -1.15
C THR A 453 36.66 40.64 -2.40
N LEU A 454 35.56 40.09 -2.89
CA LEU A 454 34.72 40.71 -3.90
C LEU A 454 33.45 41.24 -3.25
N GLU A 455 33.18 42.53 -3.40
CA GLU A 455 31.88 43.12 -3.11
C GLU A 455 31.23 43.58 -4.42
N VAL A 456 30.01 43.10 -4.64
CA VAL A 456 29.20 43.46 -5.80
C VAL A 456 28.00 44.27 -5.36
N TRP A 457 27.62 45.25 -6.18
CA TRP A 457 26.46 46.09 -5.97
C TRP A 457 25.46 45.92 -7.10
N GLY A 458 24.19 45.76 -6.73
CA GLY A 458 23.07 45.70 -7.65
C GLY A 458 22.55 47.06 -8.08
N SER A 459 21.83 47.08 -9.20
CA SER A 459 21.18 48.29 -9.74
C SER A 459 20.18 48.97 -8.77
N GLY A 460 19.60 48.20 -7.83
CA GLY A 460 18.74 48.68 -6.75
C GLY A 460 19.46 49.26 -5.52
N GLY A 461 20.80 49.24 -5.50
CA GLY A 461 21.62 49.74 -4.39
C GLY A 461 21.83 48.74 -3.24
N LEU A 462 21.43 47.48 -3.41
CA LEU A 462 21.79 46.38 -2.52
C LEU A 462 23.16 45.82 -2.88
N SER A 463 23.92 45.35 -1.89
CA SER A 463 25.26 44.79 -2.10
C SER A 463 25.44 43.45 -1.41
N ASN A 464 26.38 42.67 -1.92
CA ASN A 464 26.78 41.40 -1.34
C ASN A 464 28.30 41.25 -1.46
N ARG A 465 28.89 40.60 -0.45
CA ARG A 465 30.33 40.48 -0.31
C ARG A 465 30.71 39.03 -0.04
N LEU A 466 31.72 38.56 -0.75
CA LEU A 466 32.31 37.24 -0.60
C LEU A 466 33.81 37.39 -0.46
N THR A 467 34.37 36.67 0.50
CA THR A 467 35.81 36.51 0.63
C THR A 467 36.17 35.06 0.35
N LYS A 468 37.07 34.82 -0.61
CA LYS A 468 37.70 33.51 -0.83
C LYS A 468 39.19 33.59 -0.49
N THR A 469 39.72 32.46 -0.08
CA THR A 469 41.15 32.33 0.18
C THR A 469 41.87 31.88 -1.08
N VAL A 470 42.87 32.65 -1.52
CA VAL A 470 43.80 32.29 -2.58
C VAL A 470 45.12 31.87 -1.94
N GLN A 471 45.53 30.63 -2.18
CA GLN A 471 46.84 30.14 -1.78
C GLN A 471 47.82 30.38 -2.92
N VAL A 472 48.95 30.99 -2.63
CA VAL A 472 50.08 31.15 -3.55
C VAL A 472 51.26 30.43 -2.92
N LYS A 473 51.83 29.46 -3.63
CA LYS A 473 52.95 28.65 -3.11
C LYS A 473 54.06 28.57 -4.14
N ASP A 474 55.29 28.56 -3.66
CA ASP A 474 56.44 28.28 -4.52
C ASP A 474 56.45 26.79 -4.95
N ILE A 475 55.93 25.90 -4.11
CA ILE A 475 55.81 24.46 -4.36
C ILE A 475 54.42 23.99 -3.92
N TRP A 476 53.63 23.43 -4.83
CA TRP A 476 52.37 22.77 -4.50
C TRP A 476 52.58 21.29 -4.17
N PRO A 477 51.96 20.77 -3.09
CA PRO A 477 52.00 19.35 -2.84
C PRO A 477 51.09 18.60 -3.82
N PRO A 478 51.40 17.34 -4.15
CA PRO A 478 50.55 16.51 -4.98
C PRO A 478 49.20 16.25 -4.32
N VAL A 479 48.24 15.72 -5.07
CA VAL A 479 46.95 15.24 -4.58
C VAL A 479 46.96 13.72 -4.56
N ALA A 480 46.90 13.14 -3.36
CA ALA A 480 46.80 11.70 -3.18
C ALA A 480 45.35 11.24 -3.45
N VAL A 481 45.16 10.36 -4.43
CA VAL A 481 43.85 9.77 -4.77
C VAL A 481 44.02 8.27 -4.93
N SER A 482 43.16 7.51 -4.27
CA SER A 482 43.04 6.08 -4.50
C SER A 482 41.60 5.66 -4.76
N LYS A 483 41.42 4.71 -5.69
CA LYS A 483 40.18 3.95 -5.83
C LYS A 483 40.41 2.53 -5.31
N PRO A 484 39.72 2.11 -4.23
CA PRO A 484 39.64 0.69 -3.92
C PRO A 484 38.65 0.00 -4.87
N ASP A 485 38.95 -1.24 -5.26
CA ASP A 485 37.88 -2.15 -5.65
C ASP A 485 37.08 -2.46 -4.37
N TYR A 486 35.80 -2.07 -4.37
CA TYR A 486 34.94 -2.14 -3.20
C TYR A 486 34.92 -3.53 -2.53
N TYR A 487 35.08 -3.51 -1.19
CA TYR A 487 34.77 -4.55 -0.22
C TYR A 487 35.46 -5.91 -0.40
N GLY A 488 36.40 -6.21 0.50
CA GLY A 488 37.10 -7.48 0.55
C GLY A 488 36.12 -8.64 0.63
N GLY A 489 35.99 -9.39 -0.48
CA GLY A 489 35.14 -10.57 -0.55
C GLY A 489 35.65 -11.69 0.35
N LYS A 490 35.15 -12.92 0.12
CA LYS A 490 35.34 -14.12 0.95
C LYS A 490 36.77 -14.38 1.47
N ASP A 491 37.81 -13.87 0.80
CA ASP A 491 39.24 -14.08 1.09
C ASP A 491 39.97 -12.86 1.71
N ASN A 492 39.27 -11.78 2.06
CA ASN A 492 39.82 -10.55 2.68
C ASN A 492 40.84 -9.79 1.82
N GLU A 493 40.85 -10.02 0.50
CA GLU A 493 41.79 -9.42 -0.45
C GLU A 493 41.19 -8.16 -1.09
N ILE A 494 41.94 -7.05 -1.08
CA ILE A 494 41.50 -5.74 -1.61
C ILE A 494 42.56 -5.17 -2.55
N TYR A 495 42.13 -4.73 -3.73
CA TYR A 495 42.97 -4.05 -4.72
C TYR A 495 42.91 -2.53 -4.52
N PHE A 496 44.10 -1.92 -4.38
CA PHE A 496 44.29 -0.49 -4.23
C PHE A 496 45.00 0.07 -5.45
N ASP A 497 44.43 1.12 -6.06
CA ASP A 497 45.04 1.83 -7.18
C ASP A 497 45.27 3.30 -6.83
N GLY A 498 46.53 3.70 -6.72
CA GLY A 498 46.95 5.07 -6.42
C GLY A 498 47.20 5.93 -7.66
N ARG A 499 47.14 5.36 -8.88
CA ARG A 499 47.48 6.05 -10.13
C ARG A 499 46.52 7.20 -10.50
N TYR A 500 45.43 7.36 -9.77
CA TYR A 500 44.53 8.50 -9.88
C TYR A 500 45.07 9.75 -9.18
N SER A 501 46.13 9.61 -8.38
CA SER A 501 46.85 10.74 -7.79
C SER A 501 47.45 11.59 -8.90
N TYR A 502 47.49 12.91 -8.69
CA TYR A 502 48.07 13.86 -9.65
C TYR A 502 48.80 14.97 -8.91
N ASP A 503 49.57 15.77 -9.64
CA ASP A 503 50.32 16.88 -9.09
C ASP A 503 49.96 18.16 -9.85
N PRO A 504 49.43 19.21 -9.19
CA PRO A 504 48.94 20.42 -9.87
C PRO A 504 50.00 21.19 -10.66
N ASP A 505 51.23 21.28 -10.17
CA ASP A 505 52.34 22.04 -10.76
C ASP A 505 53.49 21.14 -11.27
N GLY A 506 53.31 19.82 -11.23
CA GLY A 506 54.42 18.90 -11.44
C GLY A 506 54.04 17.47 -11.84
N SER A 507 54.73 16.51 -11.24
CA SER A 507 54.58 15.08 -11.51
C SER A 507 54.95 14.25 -10.30
N ILE A 508 54.12 13.25 -10.00
CA ILE A 508 54.35 12.32 -8.89
C ILE A 508 55.56 11.42 -9.15
N THR A 509 56.48 11.37 -8.20
CA THR A 509 57.70 10.55 -8.24
C THR A 509 57.65 9.28 -7.41
N SER A 510 56.83 9.23 -6.34
CA SER A 510 56.72 8.03 -5.50
C SER A 510 55.36 7.87 -4.83
N TYR A 511 55.02 6.61 -4.52
CA TYR A 511 53.83 6.17 -3.80
C TYR A 511 54.31 5.39 -2.57
N ILE A 512 53.70 5.61 -1.42
CA ILE A 512 53.97 4.90 -0.17
C ILE A 512 52.62 4.45 0.40
N TRP A 513 52.48 3.15 0.61
CA TRP A 513 51.30 2.53 1.21
C TRP A 513 51.61 2.00 2.60
N ASP A 514 50.68 2.22 3.51
CA ASP A 514 50.58 1.55 4.82
C ASP A 514 49.13 1.07 4.96
N PHE A 515 48.91 -0.24 4.88
CA PHE A 515 47.58 -0.87 4.85
C PHE A 515 47.07 -1.25 6.24
N ASN A 516 47.91 -1.19 7.28
CA ASN A 516 47.54 -1.59 8.63
C ASN A 516 47.58 -0.41 9.64
N GLY A 517 47.96 0.78 9.18
CA GLY A 517 48.01 2.00 9.97
C GLY A 517 49.11 1.99 11.03
N ASP A 518 50.11 1.11 10.92
CA ASP A 518 51.19 0.98 11.91
C ASP A 518 52.34 1.98 11.71
N GLY A 519 52.27 2.79 10.65
CA GLY A 519 53.27 3.77 10.26
C GLY A 519 54.48 3.18 9.55
N THR A 520 54.46 1.88 9.22
CA THR A 520 55.49 1.21 8.42
C THR A 520 55.06 1.08 6.97
N ILE A 521 56.04 1.13 6.06
CA ILE A 521 55.77 1.06 4.61
C ILE A 521 55.52 -0.40 4.24
N ASP A 522 54.29 -0.69 3.81
CA ASP A 522 53.90 -1.99 3.27
C ASP A 522 54.22 -2.13 1.78
N SER A 523 54.03 -1.07 0.99
CA SER A 523 54.29 -1.08 -0.45
C SER A 523 54.69 0.29 -0.98
N THR A 524 55.43 0.29 -2.09
CA THR A 524 55.77 1.51 -2.84
C THR A 524 55.33 1.45 -4.30
N GLN A 525 54.49 0.48 -4.65
CA GLN A 525 53.96 0.34 -6.00
C GLN A 525 52.79 1.32 -6.20
N PRO A 526 52.56 1.82 -7.42
CA PRO A 526 51.43 2.70 -7.70
C PRO A 526 50.06 2.00 -7.59
N TYR A 527 50.05 0.67 -7.57
CA TYR A 527 48.89 -0.17 -7.25
C TYR A 527 49.35 -1.43 -6.49
N TYR A 528 48.51 -1.96 -5.61
CA TYR A 528 48.85 -3.12 -4.80
C TYR A 528 47.61 -3.86 -4.31
N THR A 529 47.74 -5.16 -4.07
CA THR A 529 46.67 -5.99 -3.49
C THR A 529 47.08 -6.44 -2.09
N TYR A 530 46.27 -6.12 -1.09
CA TYR A 530 46.53 -6.43 0.32
C TYR A 530 45.46 -7.36 0.90
N THR A 531 45.88 -8.30 1.74
CA THR A 531 44.99 -9.25 2.43
C THR A 531 44.89 -8.90 3.91
N TYR A 532 43.69 -8.51 4.36
CA TYR A 532 43.42 -8.17 5.76
C TYR A 532 43.23 -9.41 6.64
N PRO A 533 43.43 -9.31 7.98
CA PRO A 533 43.15 -10.38 8.91
C PRO A 533 41.72 -10.92 8.79
N ASP A 534 41.54 -12.20 9.06
CA ASP A 534 40.23 -12.88 9.05
C ASP A 534 39.41 -12.57 10.32
N GLN A 535 39.12 -11.29 10.54
CA GLN A 535 38.39 -10.77 11.68
C GLN A 535 37.55 -9.57 11.27
N ASN A 536 36.28 -9.56 11.69
CA ASN A 536 35.38 -8.42 11.53
C ASN A 536 36.01 -7.16 12.12
N GLY A 537 36.07 -6.09 11.33
CA GLY A 537 36.73 -4.87 11.74
C GLY A 537 36.74 -3.81 10.66
N GLU A 538 36.82 -2.56 11.12
CA GLU A 538 37.23 -1.43 10.31
C GLU A 538 38.74 -1.30 10.39
N TYR A 539 39.37 -1.22 9.23
CA TYR A 539 40.80 -1.00 9.04
C TYR A 539 40.99 0.27 8.21
N GLU A 540 42.18 0.85 8.25
CA GLU A 540 42.52 2.03 7.47
C GLU A 540 43.77 1.75 6.64
N ALA A 541 43.69 2.01 5.34
CA ALA A 541 44.84 2.06 4.46
C ALA A 541 45.22 3.52 4.19
N THR A 542 46.50 3.84 4.17
CA THR A 542 46.99 5.17 3.84
C THR A 542 47.87 5.12 2.59
N LEU A 543 47.68 6.10 1.71
CA LEU A 543 48.54 6.36 0.57
C LEU A 543 49.17 7.73 0.74
N THR A 544 50.50 7.79 0.79
CA THR A 544 51.27 9.02 0.66
C THR A 544 51.92 9.08 -0.72
N VAL A 545 51.75 10.19 -1.44
CA VAL A 545 52.43 10.46 -2.72
C VAL A 545 53.40 11.63 -2.57
N TYR A 546 54.50 11.59 -3.32
CA TYR A 546 55.50 12.66 -3.39
C TYR A 546 55.67 13.15 -4.82
N ASP A 547 55.88 14.44 -4.99
CA ASP A 547 56.22 15.07 -6.27
C ASP A 547 57.75 15.08 -6.54
N GLN A 548 58.17 15.84 -7.55
CA GLN A 548 59.55 15.98 -7.99
C GLN A 548 60.34 17.05 -7.20
N GLU A 549 59.65 17.99 -6.55
CA GLU A 549 60.17 19.01 -5.64
C GLU A 549 60.36 18.47 -4.20
N GLY A 550 59.82 17.29 -3.92
CA GLY A 550 59.88 16.60 -2.63
C GLY A 550 58.72 16.93 -1.68
N ALA A 551 57.69 17.65 -2.12
CA ALA A 551 56.46 17.82 -1.35
C ALA A 551 55.59 16.56 -1.45
N SER A 552 54.64 16.43 -0.52
CA SER A 552 53.86 15.20 -0.34
C SER A 552 52.47 15.45 0.20
N ASN A 553 51.58 14.50 -0.06
CA ASN A 553 50.22 14.50 0.47
C ASN A 553 49.77 13.07 0.75
N THR A 554 48.82 12.90 1.67
CA THR A 554 48.34 11.60 2.14
C THR A 554 46.83 11.52 2.10
N VAL A 555 46.30 10.36 1.69
CA VAL A 555 44.87 10.01 1.80
C VAL A 555 44.70 8.75 2.63
N THR A 556 43.66 8.73 3.48
CA THR A 556 43.25 7.55 4.26
C THR A 556 41.98 6.94 3.66
N ILE A 557 41.97 5.62 3.51
CA ILE A 557 40.94 4.83 2.85
C ILE A 557 40.36 3.87 3.89
N PRO A 558 39.06 3.98 4.22
CA PRO A 558 38.42 3.06 5.15
C PRO A 558 38.20 1.70 4.48
N VAL A 559 38.49 0.63 5.22
CA VAL A 559 38.33 -0.76 4.80
C VAL A 559 37.45 -1.50 5.80
N LYS A 560 36.35 -2.10 5.33
CA LYS A 560 35.48 -2.94 6.16
C LYS A 560 35.68 -4.41 5.80
N ILE A 561 35.97 -5.23 6.81
CA ILE A 561 35.89 -6.69 6.72
C ILE A 561 34.68 -7.13 7.53
N ASP A 562 33.72 -7.77 6.86
CA ASP A 562 32.55 -8.37 7.50
C ASP A 562 32.43 -9.85 7.10
N LYS A 563 32.23 -10.70 8.10
CA LYS A 563 31.97 -12.15 7.98
C LYS A 563 30.62 -12.53 8.56
N THR A 564 29.89 -11.58 9.13
CA THR A 564 28.55 -11.84 9.63
C THR A 564 27.58 -11.88 8.46
N VAL A 565 26.64 -12.82 8.51
CA VAL A 565 25.50 -12.78 7.60
C VAL A 565 24.57 -11.67 8.07
N PRO A 566 23.81 -11.01 7.16
CA PRO A 566 22.85 -9.99 7.54
C PRO A 566 21.90 -10.51 8.64
N PRO A 567 21.85 -9.86 9.82
CA PRO A 567 21.03 -10.33 10.92
C PRO A 567 19.53 -10.26 10.64
N VAL A 568 18.89 -11.40 10.91
CA VAL A 568 17.44 -11.67 11.04
C VAL A 568 16.53 -10.82 10.16
N THR A 569 16.33 -11.26 8.90
CA THR A 569 15.14 -10.84 8.17
C THR A 569 13.88 -11.17 8.98
N LYS A 570 13.09 -10.14 9.32
CA LYS A 570 11.78 -10.24 9.98
C LYS A 570 10.68 -10.09 8.94
N VAL A 571 9.68 -10.97 9.00
CA VAL A 571 8.42 -10.79 8.26
C VAL A 571 7.43 -10.07 9.16
N ILE A 572 6.90 -8.95 8.68
CA ILE A 572 5.71 -8.29 9.23
C ILE A 572 4.58 -8.47 8.20
N ALA A 573 3.40 -8.89 8.65
CA ALA A 573 2.25 -9.11 7.77
C ALA A 573 1.03 -8.35 8.31
N GLY A 574 0.52 -7.40 7.51
CA GLY A 574 -0.71 -6.64 7.76
C GLY A 574 -0.58 -5.41 8.68
N CYS A 575 -1.63 -4.58 8.68
CA CYS A 575 -1.85 -3.53 9.69
C CYS A 575 -2.23 -4.21 11.03
N VAL A 576 -1.63 -3.78 12.13
CA VAL A 576 -1.44 -4.54 13.39
C VAL A 576 -2.73 -4.93 14.17
N ASP A 577 -3.94 -4.67 13.68
CA ASP A 577 -5.16 -4.84 14.50
C ASP A 577 -6.09 -6.02 14.13
N GLN A 578 -5.84 -6.76 13.03
CA GLN A 578 -6.74 -7.86 12.60
C GLN A 578 -6.11 -9.25 12.44
N ALA A 579 -4.78 -9.38 12.56
CA ALA A 579 -4.10 -10.66 12.39
C ALA A 579 -4.26 -11.55 13.63
N GLN A 580 -5.34 -12.32 13.71
CA GLN A 580 -5.39 -13.49 14.61
C GLN A 580 -5.05 -14.75 13.81
N ASP A 581 -4.09 -15.53 14.30
CA ASP A 581 -3.64 -16.79 13.70
C ASP A 581 -3.09 -16.73 12.25
N LEU A 582 -2.61 -15.56 11.80
CA LEU A 582 -2.03 -15.34 10.45
C LEU A 582 -3.02 -15.53 9.29
N TRP A 583 -4.33 -15.39 9.56
CA TRP A 583 -5.39 -15.37 8.54
C TRP A 583 -5.92 -13.95 8.32
N PHE A 584 -6.21 -13.61 7.07
CA PHE A 584 -6.63 -12.28 6.63
C PHE A 584 -7.81 -12.37 5.67
N ASN A 585 -8.77 -11.45 5.80
CA ASN A 585 -9.96 -11.39 4.93
C ASN A 585 -9.78 -10.58 3.64
N SER A 586 -8.55 -10.14 3.36
CA SER A 586 -8.22 -9.27 2.24
C SER A 586 -6.74 -9.40 1.87
N LYS A 587 -6.31 -8.64 0.86
CA LYS A 587 -4.90 -8.59 0.42
C LYS A 587 -3.98 -8.26 1.61
N VAL A 588 -2.84 -8.94 1.69
CA VAL A 588 -1.88 -8.80 2.80
C VAL A 588 -0.63 -8.10 2.30
N MET A 589 -0.23 -7.03 2.99
CA MET A 589 1.10 -6.44 2.84
C MET A 589 2.09 -7.24 3.70
N VAL A 590 3.15 -7.72 3.08
CA VAL A 590 4.26 -8.42 3.72
C VAL A 590 5.49 -7.54 3.62
N GLU A 591 6.10 -7.24 4.76
CA GLU A 591 7.34 -6.46 4.85
C GLU A 591 8.47 -7.35 5.35
N LEU A 592 9.60 -7.31 4.64
CA LEU A 592 10.89 -7.89 5.03
C LEU A 592 11.77 -6.77 5.55
N GLN A 593 12.27 -6.92 6.78
CA GLN A 593 13.20 -5.96 7.40
C GLN A 593 14.47 -6.68 7.83
N SER A 594 15.63 -6.10 7.56
CA SER A 594 16.93 -6.61 8.00
C SER A 594 17.86 -5.43 8.27
N THR A 595 18.83 -5.66 9.14
CA THR A 595 19.96 -4.74 9.36
C THR A 595 21.23 -5.47 9.00
N ASP A 596 22.30 -4.77 8.61
CA ASP A 596 23.64 -5.33 8.48
C ASP A 596 24.72 -4.25 8.67
N TRP A 597 25.86 -4.62 9.26
CA TRP A 597 26.91 -3.66 9.57
C TRP A 597 27.76 -3.25 8.35
N SER A 598 27.96 -4.18 7.42
CA SER A 598 28.56 -3.85 6.12
C SER A 598 27.56 -3.15 5.21
N GLY A 599 26.27 -3.45 5.36
CA GLY A 599 25.19 -2.91 4.55
C GLY A 599 24.57 -3.99 3.68
N LEU A 600 23.31 -3.82 3.30
CA LEU A 600 22.54 -4.84 2.60
C LEU A 600 22.73 -4.74 1.09
N SER A 601 22.98 -5.87 0.44
CA SER A 601 22.97 -5.96 -1.03
C SER A 601 21.57 -6.18 -1.55
N ARG A 602 20.88 -7.21 -1.03
CA ARG A 602 19.54 -7.58 -1.52
C ARG A 602 18.77 -8.50 -0.58
N PHE A 603 17.46 -8.45 -0.68
CA PHE A 603 16.54 -9.51 -0.28
C PHE A 603 16.28 -10.46 -1.45
N ASN A 604 16.14 -11.75 -1.13
CA ASN A 604 15.63 -12.77 -2.03
C ASN A 604 14.38 -13.35 -1.39
N TYR A 605 13.28 -13.44 -2.13
CA TYR A 605 12.05 -14.03 -1.62
C TYR A 605 11.32 -14.80 -2.72
N LYS A 606 10.49 -15.75 -2.34
CA LYS A 606 9.53 -16.38 -3.24
C LYS A 606 8.27 -16.76 -2.49
N ILE A 607 7.17 -16.79 -3.23
CA ILE A 607 5.85 -17.13 -2.73
C ILE A 607 5.48 -18.49 -3.30
N ASP A 608 5.11 -19.41 -2.42
CA ASP A 608 4.80 -20.80 -2.70
C ASP A 608 5.90 -21.50 -3.52
N ASN A 609 5.49 -22.07 -4.65
CA ASN A 609 6.37 -22.75 -5.60
C ASN A 609 6.84 -21.82 -6.73
N GLY A 610 6.65 -20.51 -6.60
CA GLY A 610 7.12 -19.53 -7.56
C GLY A 610 8.64 -19.37 -7.55
N ASP A 611 9.13 -18.58 -8.50
CA ASP A 611 10.56 -18.32 -8.65
C ASP A 611 11.07 -17.31 -7.62
N TRP A 612 12.36 -17.44 -7.29
CA TRP A 612 13.08 -16.49 -6.46
C TRP A 612 13.11 -15.10 -7.10
N GLN A 613 12.49 -14.15 -6.42
CA GLN A 613 12.52 -12.72 -6.69
C GLN A 613 13.67 -12.07 -5.91
N GLN A 614 14.22 -10.97 -6.42
CA GLN A 614 15.33 -10.24 -5.80
C GLN A 614 14.98 -8.74 -5.68
N LYS A 615 15.26 -8.15 -4.52
CA LYS A 615 15.13 -6.70 -4.28
C LYS A 615 16.45 -6.16 -3.74
N TYR A 616 17.04 -5.20 -4.45
CA TYR A 616 18.32 -4.59 -4.06
C TYR A 616 18.12 -3.49 -2.99
N CYS A 617 19.06 -3.41 -2.06
CA CYS A 617 19.01 -2.55 -0.87
C CYS A 617 20.02 -1.39 -0.90
N GLN A 618 20.69 -1.17 -2.05
CA GLN A 618 21.63 -0.06 -2.30
C GLN A 618 22.76 0.14 -1.26
N GLY A 619 23.09 -0.88 -0.46
CA GLY A 619 24.13 -0.79 0.57
C GLY A 619 23.67 -0.15 1.89
N GLU A 620 22.36 0.03 2.08
CA GLU A 620 21.83 0.58 3.34
C GLU A 620 22.08 -0.36 4.54
N LEU A 621 22.35 0.23 5.71
CA LEU A 621 22.63 -0.51 6.95
C LEU A 621 21.37 -1.09 7.60
N ASP A 622 20.22 -0.49 7.33
CA ASP A 622 18.88 -0.93 7.73
C ASP A 622 17.99 -0.73 6.52
N TYR A 623 17.29 -1.78 6.09
CA TYR A 623 16.44 -1.72 4.90
C TYR A 623 15.17 -2.52 5.12
N SER A 624 14.04 -1.92 4.72
CA SER A 624 12.76 -2.59 4.65
C SER A 624 12.23 -2.63 3.22
N PHE A 625 11.53 -3.73 2.92
CA PHE A 625 10.90 -3.93 1.63
C PHE A 625 9.53 -4.58 1.80
N SER A 626 8.50 -3.97 1.23
CA SER A 626 7.13 -4.49 1.26
C SER A 626 6.65 -5.00 -0.10
N PHE A 627 5.85 -6.07 -0.08
CA PHE A 627 5.12 -6.59 -1.24
C PHE A 627 3.73 -7.11 -0.83
N TYR A 628 2.85 -7.36 -1.81
CA TYR A 628 1.48 -7.81 -1.55
C TYR A 628 1.24 -9.26 -1.97
N ILE A 629 0.44 -9.96 -1.16
CA ILE A 629 -0.19 -11.23 -1.54
C ILE A 629 -1.70 -10.95 -1.68
N LYS A 630 -2.24 -11.19 -2.88
CA LYS A 630 -3.60 -10.77 -3.27
C LYS A 630 -4.58 -11.93 -3.41
N THR A 631 -4.08 -13.14 -3.61
CA THR A 631 -4.89 -14.32 -3.91
C THR A 631 -5.38 -14.98 -2.63
N PRO A 632 -6.65 -15.44 -2.57
CA PRO A 632 -7.10 -16.34 -1.51
C PRO A 632 -6.27 -17.64 -1.50
N GLY A 633 -6.07 -18.19 -0.31
CA GLY A 633 -5.32 -19.40 -0.07
C GLY A 633 -4.24 -19.26 1.00
N VAL A 634 -3.61 -20.39 1.32
CA VAL A 634 -2.43 -20.44 2.19
C VAL A 634 -1.18 -20.24 1.34
N HIS A 635 -0.42 -19.20 1.65
CA HIS A 635 0.80 -18.83 0.96
C HIS A 635 2.03 -19.04 1.84
N ASN A 636 3.05 -19.73 1.30
CA ASN A 636 4.33 -19.96 1.95
C ASN A 636 5.38 -19.01 1.39
N ILE A 637 5.92 -18.15 2.23
CA ILE A 637 6.90 -17.14 1.84
C ILE A 637 8.27 -17.64 2.28
N GLN A 638 9.15 -17.93 1.32
CA GLN A 638 10.54 -18.25 1.61
C GLN A 638 11.41 -17.03 1.33
N TYR A 639 12.35 -16.70 2.22
CA TYR A 639 13.14 -15.47 2.10
C TYR A 639 14.53 -15.59 2.73
N TYR A 640 15.49 -14.82 2.19
CA TYR A 640 16.80 -14.57 2.79
C TYR A 640 17.42 -13.25 2.29
N ALA A 641 18.18 -12.57 3.15
CA ALA A 641 19.01 -11.42 2.84
C ALA A 641 20.46 -11.79 2.45
N LYS A 642 21.09 -10.89 1.70
CA LYS A 642 22.51 -10.90 1.35
C LYS A 642 23.09 -9.51 1.59
N ASP A 643 24.26 -9.42 2.21
CA ASP A 643 24.98 -8.16 2.43
C ASP A 643 25.83 -7.74 1.21
N ILE A 644 26.43 -6.56 1.27
CA ILE A 644 27.29 -6.03 0.20
C ILE A 644 28.62 -6.79 0.04
N ILE A 645 29.11 -7.44 1.09
CA ILE A 645 30.36 -8.23 1.08
C ILE A 645 30.15 -9.60 0.44
N GLY A 646 28.90 -10.06 0.40
CA GLY A 646 28.49 -11.32 -0.19
C GLY A 646 28.04 -12.39 0.79
N ASN A 647 27.96 -12.11 2.09
CA ASN A 647 27.44 -13.04 3.08
C ASN A 647 25.93 -13.22 2.89
N ILE A 648 25.47 -14.47 2.95
CA ILE A 648 24.09 -14.86 2.67
C ILE A 648 23.51 -15.51 3.92
N GLU A 649 22.38 -15.01 4.42
CA GLU A 649 21.70 -15.67 5.54
C GLU A 649 21.02 -16.98 5.11
N SER A 650 20.70 -17.86 6.06
CA SER A 650 19.93 -19.07 5.79
C SER A 650 18.49 -18.75 5.36
N THR A 651 17.97 -19.46 4.37
CA THR A 651 16.56 -19.36 3.96
C THR A 651 15.58 -19.63 5.10
N LYS A 652 14.65 -18.71 5.30
CA LYS A 652 13.53 -18.80 6.25
C LYS A 652 12.22 -19.08 5.52
N THR A 653 11.19 -19.42 6.28
CA THR A 653 9.85 -19.63 5.74
C THR A 653 8.78 -19.14 6.72
N SER A 654 7.81 -18.40 6.21
CA SER A 654 6.60 -17.95 6.92
C SER A 654 5.37 -18.38 6.13
N SER A 655 4.23 -18.60 6.79
CA SER A 655 2.97 -18.92 6.11
C SER A 655 1.89 -17.93 6.51
N ILE A 656 1.13 -17.44 5.54
CA ILE A 656 -0.03 -16.57 5.73
C ILE A 656 -1.23 -17.18 5.00
N GLY A 657 -2.43 -16.99 5.55
CA GLY A 657 -3.67 -17.41 4.90
C GLY A 657 -4.53 -16.22 4.51
N ILE A 658 -5.09 -16.21 3.30
CA ILE A 658 -6.10 -15.25 2.86
C ILE A 658 -7.41 -16.00 2.61
N ASP A 659 -8.48 -15.57 3.26
CA ASP A 659 -9.81 -16.14 3.09
C ASP A 659 -10.82 -15.02 2.98
N VAL A 660 -11.41 -14.86 1.80
CA VAL A 660 -12.38 -13.78 1.49
C VAL A 660 -13.83 -14.27 1.58
N ASN A 661 -14.05 -15.54 1.92
CA ASN A 661 -15.35 -16.17 1.85
C ASN A 661 -16.01 -16.17 3.23
N ASN A 662 -17.29 -15.80 3.28
CA ASN A 662 -18.03 -15.90 4.53
C ASN A 662 -18.25 -17.37 4.94
N PRO A 663 -18.24 -17.68 6.25
CA PRO A 663 -18.61 -19.01 6.73
C PRO A 663 -20.01 -19.40 6.27
N THR A 664 -20.24 -20.70 6.07
CA THR A 664 -21.58 -21.25 5.91
C THR A 664 -22.16 -21.65 7.25
N MET A 665 -23.48 -21.50 7.43
CA MET A 665 -24.16 -21.97 8.64
C MET A 665 -25.47 -22.68 8.32
N ASN A 666 -25.83 -23.64 9.18
CA ASN A 666 -27.13 -24.29 9.18
C ASN A 666 -27.60 -24.61 10.61
N CYS A 667 -28.87 -24.33 10.87
CA CYS A 667 -29.49 -24.61 12.16
C CYS A 667 -30.44 -25.81 12.07
N VAL A 668 -30.35 -26.71 13.05
CA VAL A 668 -31.25 -27.86 13.20
C VAL A 668 -32.07 -27.66 14.46
N LEU A 669 -33.39 -27.57 14.29
CA LEU A 669 -34.35 -27.47 15.40
C LEU A 669 -35.02 -28.82 15.60
N LYS A 670 -35.00 -29.32 16.83
CA LYS A 670 -35.58 -30.61 17.20
C LYS A 670 -36.61 -30.42 18.32
N GLY A 671 -37.85 -30.81 18.01
CA GLY A 671 -38.99 -30.78 18.92
C GLY A 671 -40.23 -31.28 18.18
N ASP A 672 -41.21 -31.76 18.92
CA ASP A 672 -42.48 -32.20 18.36
C ASP A 672 -43.34 -30.99 18.03
N LYS A 673 -44.03 -31.05 16.89
CA LYS A 673 -44.91 -29.98 16.40
C LYS A 673 -46.36 -30.43 16.37
N ASN A 674 -47.27 -29.49 16.59
CA ASN A 674 -48.68 -29.68 16.29
C ASN A 674 -48.94 -29.61 14.76
N THR A 675 -50.19 -29.79 14.36
CA THR A 675 -50.61 -29.75 12.94
C THR A 675 -50.44 -28.38 12.27
N GLU A 676 -50.23 -27.33 13.05
CA GLU A 676 -50.01 -25.95 12.57
C GLU A 676 -48.52 -25.59 12.50
N GLY A 677 -47.62 -26.52 12.86
CA GLY A 677 -46.17 -26.34 12.79
C GLY A 677 -45.55 -25.63 14.01
N VAL A 678 -46.31 -25.43 15.08
CA VAL A 678 -45.86 -24.86 16.37
C VAL A 678 -45.28 -25.97 17.25
N TYR A 679 -44.18 -25.71 17.95
CA TYR A 679 -43.56 -26.69 18.83
C TYR A 679 -44.39 -26.87 20.12
N ILE A 680 -44.54 -28.12 20.57
CA ILE A 680 -45.29 -28.49 21.78
C ILE A 680 -44.44 -29.25 22.81
N THR A 681 -43.17 -29.46 22.51
CA THR A 681 -42.14 -29.97 23.42
C THR A 681 -40.94 -29.03 23.38
N PRO A 682 -40.07 -29.02 24.42
CA PRO A 682 -38.88 -28.17 24.43
C PRO A 682 -38.08 -28.31 23.14
N VAL A 683 -37.61 -27.18 22.58
CA VAL A 683 -36.94 -27.14 21.28
C VAL A 683 -35.44 -27.13 21.49
N GLU A 684 -34.78 -28.23 21.14
CA GLU A 684 -33.31 -28.32 21.09
C GLU A 684 -32.80 -27.70 19.79
N ILE A 685 -31.85 -26.77 19.92
CA ILE A 685 -31.27 -26.01 18.82
C ILE A 685 -29.81 -26.43 18.69
N THR A 686 -29.45 -26.93 17.51
CA THR A 686 -28.08 -27.22 17.12
C THR A 686 -27.65 -26.28 16.00
N ILE A 687 -26.60 -25.51 16.24
CA ILE A 687 -25.98 -24.64 15.24
C ILE A 687 -24.76 -25.36 14.69
N ASN A 688 -24.68 -25.47 13.36
CA ASN A 688 -23.48 -25.93 12.68
C ASN A 688 -22.99 -24.78 11.80
N ALA A 689 -21.70 -24.48 11.89
CA ALA A 689 -21.03 -23.57 10.99
C ALA A 689 -19.81 -24.27 10.41
N ASN A 690 -19.53 -23.99 9.15
CA ASN A 690 -18.38 -24.52 8.45
C ASN A 690 -17.79 -23.42 7.59
N ASP A 691 -16.49 -23.23 7.74
CA ASP A 691 -15.67 -22.51 6.79
C ASP A 691 -14.57 -23.46 6.29
N ALA A 692 -14.36 -23.47 4.98
CA ALA A 692 -13.49 -24.45 4.32
C ALA A 692 -12.02 -24.02 4.25
N GLU A 693 -11.73 -22.73 4.39
CA GLU A 693 -10.42 -22.15 4.10
C GLU A 693 -9.71 -21.74 5.41
N SER A 694 -10.20 -20.72 6.12
CA SER A 694 -9.64 -20.30 7.41
C SER A 694 -10.18 -21.11 8.61
N GLY A 695 -11.39 -21.64 8.47
CA GLY A 695 -12.13 -22.36 9.49
C GLY A 695 -12.86 -21.42 10.47
N VAL A 696 -13.91 -21.94 11.12
CA VAL A 696 -14.71 -21.15 12.06
C VAL A 696 -13.92 -20.84 13.33
N LYS A 697 -13.94 -19.57 13.75
CA LYS A 697 -13.30 -19.09 14.97
C LYS A 697 -14.27 -19.07 16.14
N THR A 698 -15.43 -18.45 15.96
CA THR A 698 -16.42 -18.31 17.03
C THR A 698 -17.83 -18.33 16.48
N ILE A 699 -18.73 -19.00 17.22
CA ILE A 699 -20.17 -18.97 16.99
C ILE A 699 -20.79 -18.33 18.23
N THR A 700 -21.59 -17.28 18.05
CA THR A 700 -22.34 -16.64 19.12
C THR A 700 -23.82 -16.60 18.79
N TYR A 701 -24.67 -16.61 19.81
CA TYR A 701 -26.10 -16.47 19.66
C TYR A 701 -26.69 -15.63 20.79
N LYS A 702 -27.87 -15.05 20.56
CA LYS A 702 -28.69 -14.46 21.62
C LYS A 702 -30.16 -14.79 21.41
N ILE A 703 -30.90 -14.86 22.51
CA ILE A 703 -32.33 -15.13 22.53
C ILE A 703 -33.05 -13.83 22.90
N ASP A 704 -33.99 -13.41 22.07
CA ASP A 704 -34.77 -12.18 22.20
C ASP A 704 -33.85 -10.95 22.40
N THR A 705 -33.99 -10.29 23.55
CA THR A 705 -33.20 -9.10 23.93
C THR A 705 -32.07 -9.43 24.91
N GLY A 706 -31.73 -10.71 25.06
CA GLY A 706 -30.64 -11.16 25.94
C GLY A 706 -29.24 -10.81 25.40
N ASP A 707 -28.24 -11.11 26.22
CA ASP A 707 -26.82 -10.94 25.87
C ASP A 707 -26.37 -11.99 24.85
N TRP A 708 -25.30 -11.68 24.11
CA TRP A 708 -24.62 -12.63 23.24
C TRP A 708 -23.90 -13.69 24.06
N ILE A 709 -24.11 -14.96 23.70
CA ILE A 709 -23.57 -16.15 24.36
C ILE A 709 -22.76 -16.93 23.32
N GLU A 710 -21.57 -17.38 23.70
CA GLU A 710 -20.76 -18.28 22.87
C GLU A 710 -21.38 -19.68 22.81
N TYR A 711 -21.57 -20.19 21.59
CA TYR A 711 -22.14 -21.51 21.35
C TYR A 711 -21.06 -22.59 21.50
N THR A 712 -21.17 -23.39 22.56
CA THR A 712 -20.24 -24.50 22.84
C THR A 712 -20.91 -25.88 22.75
N ALA A 713 -22.25 -25.93 22.83
CA ALA A 713 -23.06 -27.14 22.71
C ALA A 713 -24.52 -26.77 22.37
N PRO A 714 -25.33 -27.72 21.86
CA PRO A 714 -26.76 -27.51 21.65
C PRO A 714 -27.46 -26.99 22.91
N PHE A 715 -28.41 -26.07 22.73
CA PHE A 715 -29.19 -25.48 23.83
C PHE A 715 -30.69 -25.67 23.60
N THR A 716 -31.50 -25.46 24.64
CA THR A 716 -32.94 -25.72 24.58
C THR A 716 -33.75 -24.47 24.93
N ILE A 717 -34.75 -24.17 24.12
CA ILE A 717 -35.84 -23.25 24.49
C ILE A 717 -36.95 -24.08 25.12
N ASN A 718 -37.22 -23.83 26.40
CA ASN A 718 -38.19 -24.55 27.23
C ASN A 718 -39.26 -23.63 27.84
N GLN A 719 -39.25 -22.34 27.49
CA GLN A 719 -40.27 -21.38 27.90
C GLN A 719 -41.28 -21.23 26.76
N GLY A 720 -42.56 -21.25 27.10
CA GLY A 720 -43.62 -21.01 26.15
C GLY A 720 -43.62 -19.57 25.65
N GLY A 721 -44.00 -19.38 24.39
CA GLY A 721 -44.01 -18.08 23.72
C GLY A 721 -43.32 -18.10 22.37
N SER A 722 -43.11 -16.90 21.82
CA SER A 722 -42.39 -16.67 20.57
C SER A 722 -41.03 -16.08 20.87
N HIS A 723 -39.97 -16.81 20.58
CA HIS A 723 -38.59 -16.43 20.82
C HIS A 723 -37.84 -16.20 19.51
N ILE A 724 -37.08 -15.11 19.41
CA ILE A 724 -36.20 -14.84 18.27
C ILE A 724 -34.78 -15.24 18.66
N VAL A 725 -34.18 -16.14 17.88
CA VAL A 725 -32.78 -16.54 18.04
C VAL A 725 -31.97 -15.83 16.97
N ASN A 726 -31.02 -14.99 17.37
CA ASN A 726 -30.05 -14.36 16.48
C ASN A 726 -28.72 -15.10 16.61
N ILE A 727 -28.05 -15.33 15.49
CA ILE A 727 -26.78 -16.06 15.41
C ILE A 727 -25.78 -15.19 14.66
N PHE A 728 -24.55 -15.19 15.13
CA PHE A 728 -23.43 -14.49 14.53
C PHE A 728 -22.19 -15.39 14.57
N VAL A 729 -21.61 -15.65 13.40
CA VAL A 729 -20.44 -16.51 13.23
C VAL A 729 -19.31 -15.67 12.65
N ILE A 730 -18.10 -15.91 13.17
CA ILE A 730 -16.84 -15.32 12.67
C ILE A 730 -15.87 -16.46 12.36
N ASP A 731 -15.19 -16.41 11.23
CA ASP A 731 -14.06 -17.30 10.91
C ASP A 731 -12.72 -16.77 11.45
N LYS A 732 -11.60 -17.43 11.10
CA LYS A 732 -10.27 -16.99 11.55
C LYS A 732 -9.74 -15.79 10.79
N ALA A 733 -10.15 -15.59 9.54
CA ALA A 733 -9.80 -14.43 8.73
C ALA A 733 -10.59 -13.15 9.09
N GLY A 734 -11.68 -13.31 9.86
CA GLY A 734 -12.55 -12.23 10.29
C GLY A 734 -13.81 -12.05 9.41
N ASN A 735 -14.09 -12.94 8.46
CA ASN A 735 -15.36 -12.90 7.73
C ASN A 735 -16.51 -13.33 8.63
N THR A 736 -17.69 -12.80 8.33
CA THR A 736 -18.85 -12.93 9.22
C THR A 736 -20.09 -13.39 8.47
N VAL A 737 -20.91 -14.17 9.16
CA VAL A 737 -22.26 -14.49 8.71
C VAL A 737 -23.23 -14.40 9.88
N ASN A 738 -24.41 -13.85 9.63
CA ASN A 738 -25.45 -13.70 10.62
C ASN A 738 -26.79 -14.22 10.10
N ASP A 739 -27.58 -14.82 10.97
CA ASP A 739 -28.92 -15.31 10.66
C ASP A 739 -29.84 -15.16 11.89
N ALA A 740 -31.14 -15.17 11.66
CA ALA A 740 -32.13 -15.17 12.73
C ALA A 740 -33.37 -16.00 12.38
N PHE A 741 -33.87 -16.76 13.35
CA PHE A 741 -35.12 -17.51 13.21
C PHE A 741 -36.00 -17.39 14.44
N THR A 742 -37.30 -17.64 14.25
CA THR A 742 -38.29 -17.60 15.32
C THR A 742 -38.69 -19.01 15.77
N VAL A 743 -38.65 -19.26 17.06
CA VAL A 743 -39.18 -20.47 17.70
C VAL A 743 -40.48 -20.12 18.41
N LYS A 744 -41.58 -20.73 17.96
CA LYS A 744 -42.88 -20.67 18.66
C LYS A 744 -43.08 -21.97 19.42
N LEU A 745 -43.16 -21.88 20.74
CA LEU A 745 -43.35 -22.99 21.66
C LEU A 745 -44.62 -22.77 22.48
N GLU A 746 -45.46 -23.79 22.57
CA GLU A 746 -46.74 -23.73 23.27
C GLU A 746 -46.97 -25.02 24.05
N TYR A 747 -47.04 -24.95 25.38
CA TYR A 747 -47.37 -26.10 26.20
C TYR A 747 -48.87 -26.22 26.42
N GLY A 748 -49.39 -27.43 26.26
CA GLY A 748 -50.74 -27.73 26.70
C GLY A 748 -50.87 -27.67 28.24
N PRO A 749 -52.10 -27.51 28.76
CA PRO A 749 -52.33 -27.44 30.18
C PRO A 749 -51.97 -28.77 30.86
N SER A 750 -51.57 -28.69 32.14
CA SER A 750 -51.29 -29.88 32.94
C SER A 750 -52.49 -30.82 32.97
N ILE A 751 -52.25 -32.13 32.98
CA ILE A 751 -53.28 -33.16 33.15
C ILE A 751 -54.22 -32.79 34.33
N PRO A 752 -55.56 -32.80 34.16
CA PRO A 752 -56.49 -32.38 35.20
C PRO A 752 -56.33 -33.16 36.50
N LYS A 753 -56.10 -32.46 37.60
CA LYS A 753 -56.26 -33.05 38.92
C LYS A 753 -57.74 -33.25 39.21
N ILE A 754 -58.20 -34.50 39.21
CA ILE A 754 -59.57 -34.87 39.59
C ILE A 754 -59.64 -35.07 41.11
N SER A 755 -60.52 -34.33 41.78
CA SER A 755 -60.80 -34.49 43.21
C SER A 755 -62.28 -34.72 43.43
N GLY A 756 -62.60 -35.79 44.14
CA GLY A 756 -63.97 -36.24 44.40
C GLY A 756 -63.97 -37.59 45.12
N PRO A 757 -65.15 -38.10 45.50
CA PRO A 757 -65.27 -39.35 46.23
C PRO A 757 -64.92 -40.56 45.37
N SER A 758 -64.14 -41.50 45.94
CA SER A 758 -63.77 -42.77 45.29
C SER A 758 -64.77 -43.92 45.54
N SER A 759 -65.80 -43.67 46.35
CA SER A 759 -66.89 -44.62 46.59
C SER A 759 -68.21 -43.92 46.84
N GLY A 760 -69.31 -44.60 46.54
CA GLY A 760 -70.65 -44.04 46.67
C GLY A 760 -71.76 -45.09 46.68
N LYS A 761 -73.00 -44.63 46.58
CA LYS A 761 -74.22 -45.43 46.39
C LYS A 761 -74.89 -45.00 45.09
N PRO A 762 -75.53 -45.92 44.35
CA PRO A 762 -76.32 -45.55 43.18
C PRO A 762 -77.41 -44.53 43.54
N ASN A 763 -77.77 -43.67 42.57
CA ASN A 763 -78.76 -42.60 42.66
C ASN A 763 -78.41 -41.44 43.60
N ASN A 764 -77.20 -41.41 44.15
CA ASN A 764 -76.68 -40.25 44.87
C ASN A 764 -75.88 -39.35 43.92
N GLU A 765 -76.05 -38.04 44.08
CA GLU A 765 -75.29 -37.03 43.36
C GLU A 765 -73.93 -36.80 44.03
N TYR A 766 -72.86 -36.81 43.23
CA TYR A 766 -71.49 -36.61 43.67
C TYR A 766 -70.85 -35.43 42.96
N THR A 767 -70.08 -34.63 43.69
CA THR A 767 -69.34 -33.49 43.11
C THR A 767 -67.88 -33.89 42.86
N PHE A 768 -67.41 -33.62 41.65
CA PHE A 768 -66.01 -33.75 41.24
C PHE A 768 -65.48 -32.40 40.80
N SER A 769 -64.26 -32.10 41.22
CA SER A 769 -63.56 -30.88 40.90
C SER A 769 -62.32 -31.16 40.06
N PHE A 770 -62.08 -30.32 39.06
CA PHE A 770 -61.01 -30.43 38.09
C PHE A 770 -60.14 -29.18 38.15
N THR A 771 -58.82 -29.35 38.15
CA THR A 771 -57.87 -28.23 38.14
C THR A 771 -56.66 -28.59 37.31
N SER A 772 -56.33 -27.72 36.37
CA SER A 772 -55.18 -27.77 35.48
C SER A 772 -54.49 -26.41 35.46
N TYR A 773 -53.18 -26.43 35.26
CA TYR A 773 -52.34 -25.25 35.12
C TYR A 773 -51.76 -25.23 33.72
N ASP A 774 -51.99 -24.14 33.03
CA ASP A 774 -51.33 -23.81 31.77
C ASP A 774 -50.02 -23.06 32.04
N PRO A 775 -48.87 -23.51 31.49
CA PRO A 775 -47.56 -22.87 31.71
C PRO A 775 -47.48 -21.42 31.24
N GLU A 776 -48.18 -21.07 30.17
CA GLU A 776 -48.29 -19.72 29.60
C GLU A 776 -49.45 -18.93 30.21
N ASN A 777 -50.11 -19.51 31.21
CA ASN A 777 -51.25 -18.93 31.93
C ASN A 777 -52.47 -18.64 31.03
N ASN A 778 -52.60 -19.38 29.92
CA ASN A 778 -53.80 -19.37 29.07
C ASN A 778 -55.02 -19.89 29.85
N GLN A 779 -56.22 -19.53 29.39
CA GLN A 779 -57.44 -20.05 30.02
C GLN A 779 -57.67 -21.50 29.61
N VAL A 780 -58.12 -22.34 30.54
CA VAL A 780 -58.33 -23.78 30.35
C VAL A 780 -59.82 -24.15 30.34
N ALA A 781 -60.20 -25.07 29.47
CA ALA A 781 -61.50 -25.73 29.43
C ALA A 781 -61.32 -27.22 29.73
N TYR A 782 -62.35 -27.87 30.28
CA TYR A 782 -62.31 -29.28 30.64
C TYR A 782 -63.34 -30.08 29.85
N TYR A 783 -62.96 -31.30 29.45
CA TYR A 783 -63.87 -32.33 28.95
C TYR A 783 -63.88 -33.49 29.93
N VAL A 784 -65.04 -33.86 30.45
CA VAL A 784 -65.21 -34.94 31.44
C VAL A 784 -66.10 -36.02 30.86
N ASP A 785 -65.59 -37.24 30.82
CA ASP A 785 -66.31 -38.48 30.54
C ASP A 785 -66.57 -39.22 31.86
N TRP A 786 -67.83 -39.46 32.18
CA TRP A 786 -68.23 -40.07 33.46
C TRP A 786 -68.14 -41.60 33.47
N GLY A 787 -67.73 -42.22 32.36
CA GLY A 787 -67.54 -43.67 32.24
C GLY A 787 -68.83 -44.48 32.13
N ASP A 788 -69.99 -43.82 32.02
CA ASP A 788 -71.32 -44.42 31.87
C ASP A 788 -71.96 -44.16 30.49
N GLY A 789 -71.18 -43.61 29.57
CA GLY A 789 -71.63 -43.18 28.24
C GLY A 789 -72.06 -41.71 28.18
N THR A 790 -72.04 -40.97 29.29
CA THR A 790 -72.31 -39.53 29.33
C THR A 790 -71.03 -38.71 29.51
N ASN A 791 -71.03 -37.47 28.99
CA ASN A 791 -69.92 -36.53 29.11
C ASN A 791 -70.42 -35.09 29.19
N THR A 792 -69.53 -34.16 29.56
CA THR A 792 -69.86 -32.74 29.71
C THR A 792 -69.76 -31.93 28.41
N GLY A 793 -69.18 -32.47 27.34
CA GLY A 793 -68.56 -31.64 26.31
C GLY A 793 -67.41 -30.79 26.87
N TRP A 794 -66.89 -29.87 26.07
CA TRP A 794 -65.92 -28.88 26.54
C TRP A 794 -66.62 -27.79 27.37
N SER A 795 -66.07 -27.50 28.55
CA SER A 795 -66.52 -26.37 29.37
C SER A 795 -66.23 -25.03 28.70
N SER A 796 -66.80 -23.94 29.23
CA SER A 796 -66.24 -22.61 29.01
C SER A 796 -64.83 -22.51 29.59
N TYR A 797 -64.02 -21.62 29.02
CA TYR A 797 -62.68 -21.35 29.51
C TYR A 797 -62.71 -20.71 30.91
N VAL A 798 -61.85 -21.20 31.79
CA VAL A 798 -61.58 -20.65 33.12
C VAL A 798 -60.10 -20.31 33.23
N ASN A 799 -59.72 -19.33 34.04
CA ASN A 799 -58.30 -18.99 34.22
C ASN A 799 -57.48 -20.21 34.68
N SER A 800 -56.24 -20.32 34.20
CA SER A 800 -55.28 -21.34 34.64
C SER A 800 -55.25 -21.48 36.17
N GLY A 801 -55.26 -22.71 36.68
CA GLY A 801 -55.29 -23.02 38.11
C GLY A 801 -56.64 -22.85 38.79
N LYS A 802 -57.67 -22.36 38.11
CA LYS A 802 -59.03 -22.23 38.68
C LYS A 802 -59.74 -23.59 38.68
N THR A 803 -60.26 -23.95 39.85
CA THR A 803 -61.03 -25.19 40.01
C THR A 803 -62.43 -25.07 39.42
N LEU A 804 -62.79 -26.01 38.54
CA LEU A 804 -64.15 -26.19 38.01
C LEU A 804 -64.79 -27.42 38.66
N SER A 805 -66.05 -27.34 39.07
CA SER A 805 -66.76 -28.47 39.69
C SER A 805 -68.01 -28.85 38.92
N TYR A 806 -68.17 -30.15 38.69
CA TYR A 806 -69.37 -30.74 38.12
C TYR A 806 -69.98 -31.75 39.09
N LYS A 807 -71.28 -31.96 38.94
CA LYS A 807 -72.00 -32.98 39.68
C LYS A 807 -72.48 -34.06 38.73
N HIS A 808 -72.43 -35.31 39.18
CA HIS A 808 -72.92 -36.44 38.41
C HIS A 808 -73.55 -37.50 39.30
N THR A 809 -74.48 -38.28 38.72
CA THR A 809 -75.20 -39.36 39.39
C THR A 809 -75.17 -40.61 38.53
N TRP A 810 -74.81 -41.74 39.14
CA TRP A 810 -74.81 -43.05 38.48
C TRP A 810 -75.92 -43.94 39.05
N THR A 811 -76.60 -44.70 38.20
CA THR A 811 -77.76 -45.51 38.57
C THR A 811 -77.47 -47.00 38.74
N GLU A 812 -76.39 -47.52 38.15
CA GLU A 812 -76.03 -48.95 38.23
C GLU A 812 -74.98 -49.24 39.31
N GLU A 813 -75.09 -50.38 39.98
CA GLU A 813 -74.14 -50.88 40.98
C GLU A 813 -72.87 -51.47 40.33
N LYS A 814 -71.98 -50.59 39.86
CA LYS A 814 -70.66 -50.96 39.34
C LYS A 814 -69.61 -49.88 39.62
N SER A 815 -68.37 -50.12 39.23
CA SER A 815 -67.32 -49.10 39.28
C SER A 815 -67.25 -48.36 37.94
N TYR A 816 -67.08 -47.05 37.99
CA TYR A 816 -66.97 -46.18 36.83
C TYR A 816 -65.61 -45.49 36.83
N THR A 817 -64.97 -45.41 35.66
CA THR A 817 -63.74 -44.66 35.46
C THR A 817 -64.07 -43.33 34.84
N ILE A 818 -63.98 -42.27 35.65
CA ILE A 818 -64.10 -40.89 35.21
C ILE A 818 -62.81 -40.55 34.48
N LYS A 819 -62.91 -40.01 33.28
CA LYS A 819 -61.77 -39.47 32.54
C LYS A 819 -61.95 -37.98 32.34
N ALA A 820 -60.90 -37.20 32.52
CA ALA A 820 -60.94 -35.78 32.20
C ALA A 820 -59.66 -35.35 31.48
N LYS A 821 -59.80 -34.47 30.48
CA LYS A 821 -58.67 -33.75 29.86
C LYS A 821 -58.95 -32.26 29.84
N ALA A 822 -57.91 -31.46 29.83
CA ALA A 822 -57.98 -30.02 29.68
C ALA A 822 -57.57 -29.59 28.27
N LYS A 823 -58.00 -28.41 27.86
CA LYS A 823 -57.54 -27.72 26.65
C LYS A 823 -57.40 -26.24 26.95
N ASP A 824 -56.33 -25.61 26.52
CA ASP A 824 -56.18 -24.16 26.66
C ASP A 824 -56.94 -23.35 25.59
N SER A 825 -56.87 -22.03 25.68
CA SER A 825 -57.54 -21.10 24.76
C SER A 825 -56.93 -21.06 23.35
N ASN A 826 -55.70 -21.57 23.18
CA ASN A 826 -55.00 -21.66 21.90
C ASN A 826 -55.21 -23.03 21.23
N GLY A 827 -55.73 -24.01 21.98
CA GLY A 827 -56.22 -25.28 21.48
C GLY A 827 -55.37 -26.48 21.83
N ALA A 828 -54.26 -26.35 22.57
CA ALA A 828 -53.46 -27.49 22.98
C ALA A 828 -54.15 -28.26 24.14
N GLU A 829 -54.13 -29.59 24.05
CA GLU A 829 -54.85 -30.48 24.97
C GLU A 829 -53.89 -31.22 25.90
N SER A 830 -54.34 -31.50 27.13
CA SER A 830 -53.65 -32.39 28.05
C SER A 830 -53.94 -33.86 27.74
N ASP A 831 -53.10 -34.75 28.27
CA ASP A 831 -53.48 -36.17 28.42
C ASP A 831 -54.71 -36.34 29.32
N TRP A 832 -55.36 -37.50 29.22
CA TRP A 832 -56.49 -37.88 30.06
C TRP A 832 -56.05 -38.24 31.48
N ALA A 833 -56.53 -37.50 32.47
CA ALA A 833 -56.61 -37.96 33.84
C ALA A 833 -57.69 -39.03 33.99
N THR A 834 -57.50 -39.94 34.96
CA THR A 834 -58.53 -40.90 35.34
C THR A 834 -58.72 -40.96 36.85
N GLN A 835 -59.97 -41.15 37.29
CA GLN A 835 -60.32 -41.45 38.67
C GLN A 835 -61.47 -42.45 38.70
N THR A 836 -61.41 -43.44 39.59
CA THR A 836 -62.48 -44.43 39.74
C THR A 836 -63.39 -44.09 40.92
N ILE A 837 -64.69 -44.20 40.70
CA ILE A 837 -65.69 -44.28 41.77
C ILE A 837 -66.30 -45.68 41.80
N SER A 838 -66.30 -46.31 42.97
CA SER A 838 -66.92 -47.62 43.17
C SER A 838 -68.30 -47.50 43.82
N LEU A 839 -69.34 -48.03 43.16
CA LEU A 839 -70.70 -48.14 43.71
C LEU A 839 -70.96 -49.61 44.05
N PRO A 840 -70.50 -50.08 45.23
CA PRO A 840 -70.61 -51.48 45.60
C PRO A 840 -72.08 -51.91 45.67
N LYS A 841 -72.34 -53.15 45.27
CA LYS A 841 -73.64 -53.77 45.46
C LYS A 841 -74.04 -53.64 46.92
N THR A 842 -75.25 -53.15 47.17
CA THR A 842 -75.82 -53.16 48.50
C THR A 842 -76.05 -54.62 48.89
N LYS A 843 -75.05 -55.27 49.51
CA LYS A 843 -75.27 -56.55 50.18
C LYS A 843 -76.25 -56.27 51.30
N TYR A 844 -77.53 -56.61 51.09
CA TYR A 844 -78.52 -56.68 52.14
C TYR A 844 -77.95 -57.60 53.22
N PHE A 845 -77.37 -57.01 54.27
CA PHE A 845 -76.88 -57.77 55.40
C PHE A 845 -78.13 -58.35 56.06
N MET A 846 -78.30 -59.66 55.93
CA MET A 846 -79.44 -60.45 56.39
C MET A 846 -79.54 -60.52 57.94
N PHE A 847 -79.09 -59.48 58.65
CA PHE A 847 -79.03 -59.45 60.11
C PHE A 847 -80.42 -59.43 60.74
N GLN A 848 -81.41 -58.81 60.08
CA GLN A 848 -82.82 -58.87 60.51
C GLN A 848 -83.47 -60.24 60.27
N ARG A 849 -83.03 -61.01 59.27
CA ARG A 849 -83.53 -62.38 59.03
C ARG A 849 -82.84 -63.41 59.94
N PHE A 850 -81.60 -63.14 60.34
CA PHE A 850 -80.90 -63.90 61.40
C PHE A 850 -81.54 -63.67 62.77
N LEU A 851 -81.78 -62.42 63.18
CA LEU A 851 -82.39 -62.12 64.48
C LEU A 851 -83.84 -62.61 64.61
N ASN A 852 -84.62 -62.61 63.52
CA ASN A 852 -85.99 -63.14 63.52
C ASN A 852 -86.07 -64.68 63.58
N ASN A 853 -84.98 -65.40 63.28
CA ASN A 853 -84.90 -66.87 63.39
C ASN A 853 -84.29 -67.36 64.72
N PHE A 854 -83.79 -66.46 65.58
CA PHE A 854 -83.23 -66.77 66.90
C PHE A 854 -83.83 -65.88 68.01
N PRO A 855 -85.11 -66.05 68.39
CA PRO A 855 -85.80 -65.21 69.38
C PRO A 855 -85.15 -65.23 70.78
N VAL A 856 -84.31 -66.21 71.09
CA VAL A 856 -83.56 -66.30 72.36
C VAL A 856 -82.38 -65.32 72.39
N LEU A 857 -81.75 -65.03 71.25
CA LEU A 857 -80.64 -64.06 71.15
C LEU A 857 -81.14 -62.61 71.29
N GLN A 858 -82.40 -62.36 70.90
CA GLN A 858 -83.07 -61.07 71.05
C GLN A 858 -83.39 -60.71 72.52
N LYS A 859 -83.55 -61.73 73.39
CA LYS A 859 -83.70 -61.56 74.85
C LYS A 859 -82.37 -61.43 75.61
N LEU A 860 -81.25 -61.88 75.03
CA LEU A 860 -79.92 -61.78 75.63
C LEU A 860 -79.24 -60.44 75.35
N LEU A 861 -79.56 -59.79 74.22
CA LEU A 861 -79.05 -58.46 73.88
C LEU A 861 -79.86 -57.31 74.52
N SER A 862 -81.09 -57.55 74.98
CA SER A 862 -81.93 -56.55 75.66
C SER A 862 -81.64 -56.36 77.15
N LEU A 863 -80.70 -57.11 77.74
CA LEU A 863 -80.34 -57.08 79.16
C LEU A 863 -78.94 -56.52 79.47
N ALA A 864 -78.16 -56.11 78.45
CA ALA A 864 -76.76 -55.73 78.65
C ALA A 864 -76.37 -54.30 78.21
N PHE A 865 -77.26 -53.49 77.63
CA PHE A 865 -76.88 -52.18 77.06
C PHE A 865 -77.87 -51.03 77.32
N PHE A 866 -78.35 -50.90 78.57
CA PHE A 866 -78.99 -49.66 79.04
C PHE A 866 -78.21 -49.10 80.23
N GLN A 867 -77.15 -48.31 79.94
CA GLN A 867 -76.75 -47.09 80.68
C GLN A 867 -75.37 -46.58 80.20
N LYS A 868 -75.38 -45.85 79.08
CA LYS A 868 -74.57 -44.64 78.77
C LYS A 868 -74.52 -44.42 77.26
N LEU A 869 -75.61 -43.91 76.73
CA LEU A 869 -75.63 -43.11 75.52
C LEU A 869 -76.38 -41.84 75.90
N ILE A 870 -75.74 -40.71 75.64
CA ILE A 870 -76.28 -39.43 75.13
C ILE A 870 -75.26 -38.35 75.53
N LYS A 871 -74.24 -38.17 74.69
CA LYS A 871 -73.71 -36.86 74.30
C LYS A 871 -72.81 -37.00 73.08
N ILE A 872 -73.06 -36.09 72.13
CA ILE A 872 -72.44 -35.85 70.80
C ILE A 872 -73.12 -36.61 69.68
#